data_AF-A0A643FHE2-F1
#
_entry.id   AF-A0A643FHE2-F1
#
_cell.length_a   1.000
_cell.length_b   1.000
_cell.length_c   1.000
_cell.angle_alpha   90.00
_cell.angle_beta   90.00
_cell.angle_gamma   90.00
#
_symmetry.space_group_name_H-M   'P 1'
#
loop_
_entity.id
_entity.type
_entity.pdbx_description
1 polymer ?
#
loop_
_entity_poly.entity_id
_entity_poly.type
_entity_poly.pdbx_seq_one_letter_code
_entity_poly.pdbx_strand_id
1 'polypeptide(L)'
;MTDEEQRLARLRALMVLDTEPEPLFDSLARMASQACGTPIALISLIDAGRQWFKANVGLASVRETPREVAFCDHAIRSDSVMEVPDAWSDERFRDNPLVQAAPNIRFYAGAPLCMTTGERVGTLCVIDHQARQLLPAQKQLLADLAQLSVQALEMRERAIRQCLTVRSDAEQALARSEHRLTAILDAQSELVSQASPDGRLIYLNPAYAAFFGCRVGDMVGRSLYDWVDPADREAVRRQIAHVLATGETTTTSNRMSSPDGQARWVSWTNTRQTGPDGSFLLHSSGRDVTEHVQAERELAHSQALLERTGAVAGIGGWELDLRSNTIHWTSQTRRIHEVGPDYQPTLETALAFYAPDSRPHIEAAVREGLALGQPWDLELQMVTARGRTIWVRAVGEVEFENGQPVRLFGALQDITERRAAEQVRKEVAAIYEHTTDFVLQADPALHIGYMNPAAAQALLGRPWSPGEVWDIRDLMPAATREQFSQEILPALQQQGLWDGRSAVLRADGRVVPVSHLAIAHREPGGPVSRYSVILRDISQLVAAEAERERQAGTLRSVANAIPSRVAVVSPDGRYIFVNHAFARWIGSPTQPILGQTPQAVLGQAEFERRRPMIERAQAGEPALFEFVEEGPAGLRHIAIEYLPLSTPEGERDGFVVVAQDVTEARQEQARLELQAMTDPLTQLLNRAGFERRMENHLDAHLSEHLAVLYVDLDHFKPVNDTHGHAVGDALLQQVARRLVRLVRPSDVVARLGGDEFAIALPGMASLLQARRVGQAVVDALGQPFTLPGGPSLQIGASVGGVVGTAVRSSWPELVAHADRMLYEAKHGGRRTVKVQAVD
;
A
#
# COMPACT_ATOMS: atom_id res chain seq x y z
N MET A 1 -6.17 -33.99 15.61
CA MET A 1 -7.63 -33.77 15.60
C MET A 1 -8.30 -35.06 15.17
N THR A 2 -9.53 -35.29 15.59
CA THR A 2 -10.42 -36.34 15.08
C THR A 2 -11.08 -35.91 13.76
N ASP A 3 -11.64 -36.85 13.01
CA ASP A 3 -12.42 -36.58 11.78
C ASP A 3 -13.58 -35.58 12.06
N GLU A 4 -14.29 -35.78 13.18
CA GLU A 4 -15.37 -34.88 13.64
C GLU A 4 -14.85 -33.47 14.00
N GLU A 5 -13.66 -33.34 14.61
CA GLU A 5 -13.03 -32.03 14.87
C GLU A 5 -12.62 -31.31 13.58
N GLN A 6 -12.09 -32.04 12.59
CA GLN A 6 -11.76 -31.49 11.27
C GLN A 6 -13.04 -31.02 10.56
N ARG A 7 -14.07 -31.87 10.54
CA ARG A 7 -15.40 -31.60 9.98
C ARG A 7 -16.08 -30.37 10.59
N LEU A 8 -16.04 -30.23 11.91
CA LEU A 8 -16.56 -29.05 12.61
C LEU A 8 -15.72 -27.79 12.40
N ALA A 9 -14.38 -27.90 12.33
CA ALA A 9 -13.52 -26.78 12.00
C ALA A 9 -13.77 -26.27 10.57
N ARG A 10 -13.93 -27.18 9.60
CA ARG A 10 -14.26 -26.86 8.20
C ARG A 10 -15.63 -26.18 8.09
N LEU A 11 -16.65 -26.72 8.75
CA LEU A 11 -18.00 -26.12 8.78
C LEU A 11 -18.00 -24.70 9.37
N ARG A 12 -17.22 -24.44 10.42
CA ARG A 12 -17.05 -23.09 10.99
C ARG A 12 -16.34 -22.15 10.01
N ALA A 13 -15.31 -22.63 9.29
CA ALA A 13 -14.58 -21.83 8.30
C ALA A 13 -15.44 -21.33 7.12
N LEU A 14 -16.51 -22.07 6.76
CA LEU A 14 -17.48 -21.66 5.74
C LEU A 14 -18.34 -20.45 6.15
N MET A 15 -18.36 -20.06 7.44
CA MET A 15 -19.10 -18.90 7.97
C MET A 15 -20.58 -18.88 7.54
N VAL A 16 -21.24 -20.04 7.58
CA VAL A 16 -22.55 -20.28 6.95
C VAL A 16 -23.66 -20.68 7.91
N LEU A 17 -23.34 -21.23 9.09
CA LEU A 17 -24.33 -21.49 10.14
C LEU A 17 -24.97 -20.17 10.61
N ASP A 18 -26.26 -20.23 10.96
CA ASP A 18 -27.05 -19.10 11.48
C ASP A 18 -27.13 -17.88 10.53
N THR A 19 -26.89 -18.08 9.23
CA THR A 19 -27.02 -17.04 8.19
C THR A 19 -28.39 -17.11 7.51
N GLU A 20 -28.93 -15.97 7.07
CA GLU A 20 -30.23 -15.93 6.40
C GLU A 20 -30.28 -16.77 5.10
N PRO A 21 -31.48 -17.18 4.63
CA PRO A 21 -31.65 -17.88 3.36
C PRO A 21 -31.02 -17.13 2.19
N GLU A 22 -30.34 -17.87 1.33
CA GLU A 22 -29.64 -17.33 0.16
C GLU A 22 -30.25 -17.96 -1.11
N PRO A 23 -30.78 -17.17 -2.07
CA PRO A 23 -31.61 -17.68 -3.17
C PRO A 23 -30.99 -18.79 -4.03
N LEU A 24 -29.66 -18.87 -4.09
CA LEU A 24 -28.92 -19.93 -4.78
C LEU A 24 -29.18 -21.31 -4.14
N PHE A 25 -29.04 -21.41 -2.82
CA PHE A 25 -29.25 -22.67 -2.09
C PHE A 25 -30.72 -23.08 -2.08
N ASP A 26 -31.64 -22.11 -1.92
CA ASP A 26 -33.08 -22.39 -2.04
C ASP A 26 -33.48 -22.90 -3.43
N SER A 27 -32.77 -22.47 -4.47
CA SER A 27 -33.01 -22.93 -5.84
C SER A 27 -32.41 -24.30 -6.11
N LEU A 28 -31.22 -24.61 -5.56
CA LEU A 28 -30.65 -25.95 -5.54
C LEU A 28 -31.57 -26.96 -4.83
N ALA A 29 -32.13 -26.58 -3.67
CA ALA A 29 -33.12 -27.39 -2.96
C ALA A 29 -34.43 -27.57 -3.75
N ARG A 30 -34.96 -26.52 -4.40
CA ARG A 30 -36.14 -26.63 -5.28
C ARG A 30 -35.90 -27.58 -6.46
N MET A 31 -34.73 -27.50 -7.11
CA MET A 31 -34.38 -28.42 -8.21
C MET A 31 -34.31 -29.87 -7.73
N ALA A 32 -33.77 -30.14 -6.53
CA ALA A 32 -33.74 -31.48 -5.95
C ALA A 32 -35.16 -32.04 -5.69
N SER A 33 -36.05 -31.24 -5.09
CA SER A 33 -37.47 -31.58 -4.88
C SER A 33 -38.18 -31.90 -6.20
N GLN A 34 -38.05 -31.03 -7.21
CA GLN A 34 -38.70 -31.19 -8.51
C GLN A 34 -38.18 -32.42 -9.27
N ALA A 35 -36.87 -32.64 -9.33
CA ALA A 35 -36.29 -33.76 -10.05
C ALA A 35 -36.53 -35.13 -9.37
N CYS A 36 -36.62 -35.16 -8.03
CA CYS A 36 -36.94 -36.38 -7.27
C CYS A 36 -38.46 -36.64 -7.17
N GLY A 37 -39.30 -35.63 -7.44
CA GLY A 37 -40.76 -35.71 -7.31
C GLY A 37 -41.24 -35.72 -5.86
N THR A 38 -40.49 -35.09 -4.93
CA THR A 38 -40.71 -35.12 -3.48
C THR A 38 -41.18 -33.76 -2.95
N PRO A 39 -42.08 -33.72 -1.94
CA PRO A 39 -42.62 -32.47 -1.39
C PRO A 39 -41.62 -31.68 -0.56
N ILE A 40 -40.58 -32.34 -0.03
CA ILE A 40 -39.57 -31.75 0.84
C ILE A 40 -38.18 -31.94 0.22
N ALA A 41 -37.35 -30.89 0.31
CA ALA A 41 -35.92 -30.94 0.02
C ALA A 41 -35.15 -29.92 0.86
N LEU A 42 -34.02 -30.32 1.45
CA LEU A 42 -33.23 -29.51 2.38
C LEU A 42 -31.74 -29.52 2.00
N ILE A 43 -31.07 -28.38 2.08
CA ILE A 43 -29.61 -28.31 2.20
C ILE A 43 -29.32 -28.17 3.69
N SER A 44 -28.81 -29.24 4.29
CA SER A 44 -28.64 -29.39 5.74
C SER A 44 -27.17 -29.49 6.11
N LEU A 45 -26.75 -28.72 7.10
CA LEU A 45 -25.39 -28.71 7.63
C LEU A 45 -25.38 -29.32 9.04
N ILE A 46 -24.40 -30.15 9.35
CA ILE A 46 -24.35 -30.90 10.61
C ILE A 46 -23.37 -30.22 11.57
N ASP A 47 -23.90 -29.41 12.49
CA ASP A 47 -23.14 -28.82 13.60
C ASP A 47 -22.90 -29.87 14.70
N ALA A 48 -22.30 -29.48 15.83
CA ALA A 48 -21.96 -30.41 16.91
C ALA A 48 -23.20 -31.14 17.47
N GLY A 49 -24.27 -30.40 17.80
CA GLY A 49 -25.50 -30.93 18.41
C GLY A 49 -26.78 -30.81 17.56
N ARG A 50 -26.73 -30.17 16.39
CA ARG A 50 -27.91 -29.87 15.54
C ARG A 50 -27.65 -30.10 14.05
N GLN A 51 -28.71 -30.39 13.31
CA GLN A 51 -28.80 -30.27 11.86
C GLN A 51 -29.45 -28.91 11.54
N TRP A 52 -28.71 -27.99 10.92
CA TRP A 52 -29.18 -26.65 10.58
C TRP A 52 -29.44 -26.53 9.06
N PHE A 53 -30.54 -25.89 8.65
CA PHE A 53 -30.96 -25.90 7.24
C PHE A 53 -30.55 -24.60 6.52
N LYS A 54 -29.59 -24.66 5.60
CA LYS A 54 -29.20 -23.51 4.76
C LYS A 54 -30.22 -23.20 3.67
N ALA A 55 -30.96 -24.21 3.23
CA ALA A 55 -32.12 -24.08 2.36
C ALA A 55 -33.19 -25.09 2.78
N ASN A 56 -34.46 -24.67 2.71
CA ASN A 56 -35.59 -25.48 3.12
C ASN A 56 -36.77 -25.31 2.14
N VAL A 57 -37.11 -26.41 1.48
CA VAL A 57 -38.34 -26.57 0.71
C VAL A 57 -39.22 -27.58 1.43
N GLY A 58 -40.46 -27.21 1.73
CA GLY A 58 -41.49 -28.11 2.28
C GLY A 58 -41.68 -28.10 3.81
N LEU A 59 -40.72 -27.61 4.61
CA LEU A 59 -40.80 -27.58 6.08
C LEU A 59 -40.75 -26.15 6.64
N ALA A 60 -41.62 -25.26 6.16
CA ALA A 60 -41.56 -23.80 6.37
C ALA A 60 -41.52 -23.32 7.84
N SER A 61 -41.92 -24.14 8.81
CA SER A 61 -41.91 -23.82 10.26
C SER A 61 -40.63 -24.23 11.01
N VAL A 62 -39.64 -24.85 10.34
CA VAL A 62 -38.45 -25.43 10.98
C VAL A 62 -37.18 -24.94 10.30
N ARG A 63 -36.23 -24.35 11.05
CA ARG A 63 -34.89 -23.96 10.54
C ARG A 63 -33.77 -24.94 10.95
N GLU A 64 -34.00 -25.77 11.96
CA GLU A 64 -33.04 -26.76 12.46
C GLU A 64 -33.73 -27.90 13.24
N THR A 65 -33.02 -29.02 13.43
CA THR A 65 -33.43 -30.16 14.27
C THR A 65 -32.27 -30.68 15.14
N PRO A 66 -32.53 -31.37 16.27
CA PRO A 66 -31.49 -32.06 17.03
C PRO A 66 -30.75 -33.08 16.17
N ARG A 67 -29.42 -33.17 16.30
CA ARG A 67 -28.58 -34.08 15.48
C ARG A 67 -28.89 -35.55 15.73
N GLU A 68 -29.32 -35.90 16.94
CA GLU A 68 -29.71 -37.27 17.32
C GLU A 68 -30.89 -37.85 16.52
N VAL A 69 -31.80 -37.01 16.01
CA VAL A 69 -32.92 -37.45 15.14
C VAL A 69 -32.60 -37.29 13.64
N ALA A 70 -31.40 -36.86 13.27
CA ALA A 70 -31.04 -36.53 11.90
C ALA A 70 -30.76 -37.77 11.03
N PHE A 71 -31.60 -37.99 10.02
CA PHE A 71 -31.29 -38.86 8.88
C PHE A 71 -29.99 -38.43 8.19
N CYS A 72 -29.74 -37.11 8.15
CA CYS A 72 -28.57 -36.50 7.52
C CYS A 72 -27.26 -36.84 8.25
N ASP A 73 -27.28 -37.03 9.58
CA ASP A 73 -26.10 -37.48 10.34
C ASP A 73 -25.69 -38.91 9.92
N HIS A 74 -26.63 -39.75 9.51
CA HIS A 74 -26.35 -41.07 8.96
C HIS A 74 -25.80 -40.99 7.53
N ALA A 75 -26.34 -40.10 6.69
CA ALA A 75 -25.88 -39.92 5.32
C ALA A 75 -24.45 -39.35 5.21
N ILE A 76 -24.00 -38.45 6.11
CA ILE A 76 -22.60 -37.94 6.12
C ILE A 76 -21.53 -38.99 6.47
N ARG A 77 -21.92 -40.22 6.79
CA ARG A 77 -21.00 -41.36 7.00
C ARG A 77 -20.75 -42.17 5.73
N SER A 78 -21.37 -41.78 4.62
CA SER A 78 -21.19 -42.35 3.27
C SER A 78 -20.63 -41.29 2.33
N ASP A 79 -19.90 -41.73 1.30
CA ASP A 79 -19.51 -40.89 0.15
C ASP A 79 -20.50 -40.99 -1.03
N SER A 80 -21.49 -41.88 -0.92
CA SER A 80 -22.56 -42.10 -1.90
C SER A 80 -23.95 -41.77 -1.33
N VAL A 81 -24.92 -41.52 -2.21
CA VAL A 81 -26.31 -41.17 -1.84
C VAL A 81 -26.94 -42.25 -0.97
N MET A 82 -27.21 -41.94 0.31
CA MET A 82 -27.94 -42.83 1.19
C MET A 82 -29.43 -42.76 0.87
N GLU A 83 -30.04 -43.87 0.47
CA GLU A 83 -31.49 -44.01 0.26
C GLU A 83 -32.11 -44.82 1.41
N VAL A 84 -33.31 -44.43 1.83
CA VAL A 84 -34.19 -45.12 2.76
C VAL A 84 -35.56 -45.24 2.08
N PRO A 85 -35.86 -46.38 1.40
CA PRO A 85 -37.08 -46.52 0.61
C PRO A 85 -38.37 -46.45 1.43
N ASP A 86 -38.35 -47.04 2.62
CA ASP A 86 -39.38 -46.92 3.65
C ASP A 86 -38.75 -46.86 5.05
N ALA A 87 -38.82 -45.68 5.68
CA ALA A 87 -38.31 -45.41 7.03
C ALA A 87 -39.17 -46.05 8.13
N TRP A 88 -40.37 -46.56 7.83
CA TRP A 88 -41.20 -47.29 8.79
C TRP A 88 -40.71 -48.74 8.98
N SER A 89 -40.17 -49.36 7.93
CA SER A 89 -39.57 -50.70 8.00
C SER A 89 -38.05 -50.70 8.24
N ASP A 90 -37.33 -49.62 7.92
CA ASP A 90 -35.88 -49.51 8.18
C ASP A 90 -35.54 -49.60 9.68
N GLU A 91 -34.63 -50.52 10.04
CA GLU A 91 -34.21 -50.78 11.43
C GLU A 91 -33.52 -49.58 12.10
N ARG A 92 -32.96 -48.66 11.32
CA ARG A 92 -32.27 -47.46 11.82
C ARG A 92 -33.24 -46.32 12.15
N PHE A 93 -34.45 -46.33 11.57
CA PHE A 93 -35.32 -45.16 11.54
C PHE A 93 -36.76 -45.40 12.00
N ARG A 94 -37.24 -46.65 12.13
CA ARG A 94 -38.61 -46.96 12.60
C ARG A 94 -38.98 -46.34 13.96
N ASP A 95 -37.98 -46.15 14.83
CA ASP A 95 -38.14 -45.57 16.17
C ASP A 95 -37.78 -44.07 16.24
N ASN A 96 -37.51 -43.43 15.10
CA ASN A 96 -37.19 -42.01 15.02
C ASN A 96 -38.48 -41.16 15.21
N PRO A 97 -38.48 -40.12 16.07
CA PRO A 97 -39.64 -39.24 16.26
C PRO A 97 -40.20 -38.60 14.98
N LEU A 98 -39.35 -38.30 13.98
CA LEU A 98 -39.76 -37.74 12.68
C LEU A 98 -40.48 -38.75 11.77
N VAL A 99 -40.42 -40.04 12.13
CA VAL A 99 -41.15 -41.15 11.51
C VAL A 99 -42.43 -41.43 12.30
N GLN A 100 -42.35 -41.52 13.63
CA GLN A 100 -43.52 -41.86 14.46
C GLN A 100 -44.54 -40.71 14.59
N ALA A 101 -44.11 -39.45 14.43
CA ALA A 101 -44.95 -38.26 14.47
C ALA A 101 -44.66 -37.32 13.30
N ALA A 102 -45.41 -36.21 13.22
CA ALA A 102 -45.25 -35.20 12.17
C ALA A 102 -43.77 -34.72 12.07
N PRO A 103 -43.16 -34.68 10.87
CA PRO A 103 -43.80 -34.69 9.54
C PRO A 103 -44.12 -36.07 8.95
N ASN A 104 -44.04 -37.18 9.70
CA ASN A 104 -44.37 -38.54 9.24
C ASN A 104 -43.51 -38.99 8.04
N ILE A 105 -42.18 -38.89 8.16
CA ILE A 105 -41.24 -39.30 7.10
C ILE A 105 -41.45 -40.78 6.76
N ARG A 106 -41.71 -41.10 5.49
CA ARG A 106 -41.66 -42.47 4.93
C ARG A 106 -40.47 -42.67 4.02
N PHE A 107 -40.06 -41.67 3.25
CA PHE A 107 -38.92 -41.79 2.34
C PHE A 107 -37.88 -40.71 2.62
N TYR A 108 -36.60 -41.09 2.50
CA TYR A 108 -35.46 -40.18 2.55
C TYR A 108 -34.42 -40.59 1.51
N ALA A 109 -33.84 -39.63 0.78
CA ALA A 109 -32.54 -39.82 0.14
C ALA A 109 -31.64 -38.59 0.37
N GLY A 110 -30.37 -38.83 0.70
CA GLY A 110 -29.41 -37.79 1.05
C GLY A 110 -28.07 -38.00 0.36
N ALA A 111 -27.65 -36.99 -0.42
CA ALA A 111 -26.32 -36.89 -1.00
C ALA A 111 -25.39 -36.10 -0.06
N PRO A 112 -24.19 -36.61 0.27
CA PRO A 112 -23.26 -35.93 1.17
C PRO A 112 -22.62 -34.69 0.53
N LEU A 113 -22.53 -33.60 1.30
CA LEU A 113 -21.79 -32.38 0.94
C LEU A 113 -20.31 -32.56 1.36
N CYS A 114 -19.56 -33.30 0.55
CA CYS A 114 -18.13 -33.48 0.72
C CYS A 114 -17.37 -32.27 0.15
N MET A 115 -16.63 -31.54 1.00
CA MET A 115 -15.79 -30.41 0.59
C MET A 115 -14.65 -30.87 -0.33
N THR A 116 -14.05 -29.97 -1.12
CA THR A 116 -12.83 -30.30 -1.91
C THR A 116 -11.64 -30.74 -1.05
N THR A 117 -11.71 -30.44 0.25
CA THR A 117 -10.74 -30.77 1.30
C THR A 117 -11.03 -32.11 2.00
N GLY A 118 -12.16 -32.77 1.66
CA GLY A 118 -12.52 -34.13 2.08
C GLY A 118 -13.54 -34.22 3.23
N GLU A 119 -13.85 -33.11 3.92
CA GLU A 119 -14.77 -33.15 5.05
C GLU A 119 -16.24 -33.12 4.62
N ARG A 120 -17.06 -34.02 5.16
CA ARG A 120 -18.51 -34.12 4.90
C ARG A 120 -19.28 -33.22 5.87
N VAL A 121 -19.49 -31.96 5.50
CA VAL A 121 -20.07 -30.93 6.39
C VAL A 121 -21.60 -30.96 6.48
N GLY A 122 -22.28 -31.68 5.58
CA GLY A 122 -23.74 -31.69 5.49
C GLY A 122 -24.28 -32.62 4.40
N THR A 123 -25.54 -32.44 4.01
CA THR A 123 -26.23 -33.17 2.94
C THR A 123 -27.17 -32.27 2.15
N LEU A 124 -27.28 -32.51 0.84
CA LEU A 124 -28.50 -32.19 0.09
C LEU A 124 -29.42 -33.42 0.16
N CYS A 125 -30.63 -33.28 0.70
CA CYS A 125 -31.55 -34.39 0.86
C CYS A 125 -32.98 -34.08 0.41
N VAL A 126 -33.69 -35.13 0.01
CA VAL A 126 -35.09 -35.14 -0.43
C VAL A 126 -35.89 -36.09 0.46
N ILE A 127 -37.12 -35.70 0.83
CA ILE A 127 -37.92 -36.36 1.86
C ILE A 127 -39.39 -36.44 1.42
N ASP A 128 -40.08 -37.54 1.74
CA ASP A 128 -41.50 -37.73 1.43
C ASP A 128 -42.28 -38.42 2.57
N HIS A 129 -43.59 -38.22 2.56
CA HIS A 129 -44.59 -38.84 3.42
C HIS A 129 -45.09 -40.20 2.87
N GLN A 130 -44.65 -40.60 1.68
CA GLN A 130 -44.90 -41.91 1.06
C GLN A 130 -43.59 -42.66 0.80
N ALA A 131 -43.60 -43.99 0.89
CA ALA A 131 -42.45 -44.82 0.55
C ALA A 131 -42.16 -44.76 -0.97
N ARG A 132 -40.88 -44.73 -1.36
CA ARG A 132 -40.44 -44.58 -2.76
C ARG A 132 -39.11 -45.29 -3.03
N GLN A 133 -38.75 -45.42 -4.30
CA GLN A 133 -37.38 -45.65 -4.74
C GLN A 133 -37.04 -44.64 -5.85
N LEU A 134 -35.83 -44.08 -5.82
CA LEU A 134 -35.34 -43.18 -6.85
C LEU A 134 -34.77 -43.98 -8.04
N LEU A 135 -35.05 -43.50 -9.24
CA LEU A 135 -34.39 -43.96 -10.46
C LEU A 135 -32.89 -43.63 -10.39
N PRO A 136 -31.99 -44.42 -11.01
CA PRO A 136 -30.55 -44.15 -11.01
C PRO A 136 -30.20 -42.72 -11.48
N ALA A 137 -30.92 -42.19 -12.47
CA ALA A 137 -30.76 -40.81 -12.94
C ALA A 137 -31.11 -39.75 -11.88
N GLN A 138 -32.12 -40.00 -11.03
CA GLN A 138 -32.48 -39.09 -9.94
C GLN A 138 -31.43 -39.13 -8.82
N LYS A 139 -30.85 -40.31 -8.54
CA LYS A 139 -29.74 -40.46 -7.58
C LYS A 139 -28.48 -39.72 -8.06
N GLN A 140 -28.14 -39.83 -9.35
CA GLN A 140 -27.03 -39.09 -9.94
C GLN A 140 -27.27 -37.58 -9.87
N LEU A 141 -28.44 -37.10 -10.32
CA LEU A 141 -28.80 -35.68 -10.29
C LEU A 141 -28.79 -35.10 -8.86
N LEU A 142 -29.20 -35.87 -7.84
CA LEU A 142 -29.10 -35.46 -6.44
C LEU A 142 -27.64 -35.33 -5.97
N ALA A 143 -26.73 -36.18 -6.46
CA ALA A 143 -25.30 -36.04 -6.20
C ALA A 143 -24.68 -34.84 -6.96
N ASP A 144 -25.08 -34.60 -8.21
CA ASP A 144 -24.62 -33.46 -9.02
C ASP A 144 -25.05 -32.12 -8.37
N LEU A 145 -26.30 -32.02 -7.91
CA LEU A 145 -26.79 -30.86 -7.15
C LEU A 145 -26.10 -30.71 -5.78
N ALA A 146 -25.67 -31.80 -5.15
CA ALA A 146 -24.87 -31.74 -3.93
C ALA A 146 -23.46 -31.19 -4.21
N GLN A 147 -22.83 -31.59 -5.32
CA GLN A 147 -21.54 -31.04 -5.75
C GLN A 147 -21.63 -29.56 -6.12
N LEU A 148 -22.71 -29.11 -6.78
CA LEU A 148 -22.98 -27.69 -7.00
C LEU A 148 -23.21 -26.93 -5.69
N SER A 149 -23.87 -27.54 -4.71
CA SER A 149 -24.04 -26.97 -3.37
C SER A 149 -22.70 -26.82 -2.63
N VAL A 150 -21.77 -27.76 -2.78
CA VAL A 150 -20.38 -27.66 -2.27
C VAL A 150 -19.64 -26.50 -2.93
N GLN A 151 -19.68 -26.39 -4.26
CA GLN A 151 -19.03 -25.29 -5.00
C GLN A 151 -19.56 -23.92 -4.56
N ALA A 152 -20.87 -23.78 -4.38
CA ALA A 152 -21.50 -22.57 -3.87
C ALA A 152 -21.03 -22.19 -2.45
N LEU A 153 -20.90 -23.17 -1.54
CA LEU A 153 -20.37 -22.96 -0.18
C LEU A 153 -18.91 -22.46 -0.20
N GLU A 154 -18.06 -23.05 -1.04
CA GLU A 154 -16.65 -22.64 -1.14
C GLU A 154 -16.46 -21.29 -1.85
N MET A 155 -17.22 -20.99 -2.90
CA MET A 155 -17.18 -19.67 -3.54
C MET A 155 -17.58 -18.56 -2.57
N ARG A 156 -18.62 -18.81 -1.78
CA ARG A 156 -19.09 -17.93 -0.71
C ARG A 156 -18.03 -17.68 0.37
N GLU A 157 -17.35 -18.74 0.83
CA GLU A 157 -16.22 -18.62 1.78
C GLU A 157 -15.10 -17.72 1.22
N ARG A 158 -14.68 -17.95 -0.03
CA ARG A 158 -13.61 -17.18 -0.68
C ARG A 158 -13.97 -15.69 -0.78
N ALA A 159 -15.18 -15.38 -1.20
CA ALA A 159 -15.68 -14.00 -1.31
C ALA A 159 -15.69 -13.28 0.05
N ILE A 160 -16.19 -13.93 1.11
CA ILE A 160 -16.22 -13.34 2.47
C ILE A 160 -14.79 -13.09 2.97
N ARG A 161 -13.86 -14.06 2.81
CA ARG A 161 -12.46 -13.90 3.19
C ARG A 161 -11.80 -12.71 2.48
N GLN A 162 -11.98 -12.55 1.17
CA GLN A 162 -11.45 -11.41 0.42
C GLN A 162 -12.00 -10.07 0.93
N CYS A 163 -13.30 -10.00 1.22
CA CYS A 163 -13.94 -8.78 1.75
C CYS A 163 -13.37 -8.39 3.13
N LEU A 164 -13.11 -9.37 4.00
CA LEU A 164 -12.50 -9.14 5.31
C LEU A 164 -11.04 -8.66 5.21
N THR A 165 -10.24 -9.20 4.28
CA THR A 165 -8.86 -8.74 4.05
C THR A 165 -8.84 -7.29 3.56
N VAL A 166 -9.58 -6.96 2.49
CA VAL A 166 -9.63 -5.60 1.93
C VAL A 166 -10.07 -4.58 2.98
N ARG A 167 -11.03 -4.95 3.83
CA ARG A 167 -11.46 -4.10 4.96
C ARG A 167 -10.33 -3.88 5.98
N SER A 168 -9.62 -4.93 6.38
CA SER A 168 -8.53 -4.80 7.37
C SER A 168 -7.36 -3.98 6.83
N ASP A 169 -7.03 -4.12 5.54
CA ASP A 169 -5.99 -3.32 4.89
C ASP A 169 -6.39 -1.84 4.83
N ALA A 170 -7.66 -1.53 4.55
CA ALA A 170 -8.20 -0.17 4.57
C ALA A 170 -8.21 0.45 5.99
N GLU A 171 -8.65 -0.31 7.00
CA GLU A 171 -8.62 0.12 8.41
C GLU A 171 -7.18 0.37 8.90
N GLN A 172 -6.22 -0.48 8.51
CA GLN A 172 -4.79 -0.25 8.79
C GLN A 172 -4.21 0.96 8.02
N ALA A 173 -4.59 1.16 6.77
CA ALA A 173 -4.13 2.30 5.97
C ALA A 173 -4.64 3.63 6.55
N LEU A 174 -5.90 3.67 7.00
CA LEU A 174 -6.48 4.81 7.72
C LEU A 174 -5.72 5.09 9.00
N ALA A 175 -5.57 4.10 9.89
CA ALA A 175 -4.87 4.25 11.16
C ALA A 175 -3.39 4.70 10.99
N ARG A 176 -2.69 4.20 9.96
CA ARG A 176 -1.33 4.67 9.63
C ARG A 176 -1.32 6.12 9.13
N SER A 177 -2.34 6.55 8.38
CA SER A 177 -2.44 7.94 7.91
C SER A 177 -2.80 8.90 9.05
N GLU A 178 -3.73 8.53 9.92
CA GLU A 178 -4.08 9.29 11.13
C GLU A 178 -2.87 9.45 12.06
N HIS A 179 -2.20 8.35 12.40
CA HIS A 179 -1.01 8.38 13.27
C HIS A 179 0.13 9.22 12.67
N ARG A 180 0.31 9.19 11.34
CA ARG A 180 1.26 10.06 10.63
C ARG A 180 0.86 11.54 10.70
N LEU A 181 -0.43 11.87 10.55
CA LEU A 181 -0.91 13.25 10.67
C LEU A 181 -0.72 13.78 12.10
N THR A 182 -1.08 13.00 13.12
CA THR A 182 -0.80 13.33 14.53
C THR A 182 0.69 13.52 14.76
N ALA A 183 1.55 12.60 14.33
CA ALA A 183 3.00 12.70 14.51
C ALA A 183 3.62 13.92 13.80
N ILE A 184 3.08 14.34 12.65
CA ILE A 184 3.53 15.57 11.97
C ILE A 184 3.14 16.81 12.77
N LEU A 185 1.89 16.89 13.26
CA LEU A 185 1.40 18.02 14.07
C LEU A 185 2.07 18.11 15.44
N ASP A 186 2.36 16.96 16.05
CA ASP A 186 3.06 16.84 17.33
C ASP A 186 4.56 17.19 17.22
N ALA A 187 5.16 16.99 16.03
CA ALA A 187 6.53 17.38 15.72
C ALA A 187 6.69 18.84 15.28
N GLN A 188 5.59 19.61 15.11
CA GLN A 188 5.70 21.04 14.83
C GLN A 188 6.16 21.81 16.08
N SER A 189 7.24 22.57 15.93
CA SER A 189 7.80 23.44 16.97
C SER A 189 7.08 24.78 17.12
N GLU A 190 6.21 25.15 16.17
CA GLU A 190 5.34 26.33 16.29
C GLU A 190 4.08 26.02 17.13
N LEU A 191 3.56 27.04 17.81
CA LEU A 191 2.35 26.97 18.62
C LEU A 191 1.14 26.89 17.67
N VAL A 192 0.54 25.72 17.49
CA VAL A 192 -0.63 25.55 16.61
C VAL A 192 -1.89 25.34 17.44
N SER A 193 -2.98 26.03 17.12
CA SER A 193 -4.30 25.81 17.72
C SER A 193 -5.47 26.04 16.75
N GLN A 194 -6.61 25.46 17.11
CA GLN A 194 -7.92 25.79 16.54
C GLN A 194 -8.90 26.15 17.65
N ALA A 195 -9.71 27.18 17.44
CA ALA A 195 -10.74 27.63 18.37
C ALA A 195 -12.09 27.89 17.66
N SER A 196 -13.19 27.83 18.41
CA SER A 196 -14.50 28.31 17.95
C SER A 196 -14.56 29.85 17.93
N PRO A 197 -15.59 30.48 17.32
CA PRO A 197 -15.67 31.94 17.16
C PRO A 197 -15.74 32.75 18.46
N ASP A 198 -16.10 32.12 19.58
CA ASP A 198 -16.06 32.68 20.93
C ASP A 198 -14.65 32.64 21.57
N GLY A 199 -13.67 32.06 20.87
CA GLY A 199 -12.30 31.89 21.31
C GLY A 199 -12.06 30.64 22.17
N ARG A 200 -13.00 29.68 22.25
CA ARG A 200 -12.80 28.45 23.01
C ARG A 200 -11.90 27.47 22.25
N LEU A 201 -10.81 27.01 22.87
CA LEU A 201 -9.86 26.08 22.25
C LEU A 201 -10.50 24.70 22.01
N ILE A 202 -10.41 24.20 20.78
CA ILE A 202 -10.89 22.88 20.36
C ILE A 202 -9.72 21.92 20.17
N TYR A 203 -8.64 22.40 19.57
CA TYR A 203 -7.40 21.67 19.36
C TYR A 203 -6.20 22.59 19.62
N LEU A 204 -5.10 22.01 20.12
CA LEU A 204 -3.79 22.64 20.19
C LEU A 204 -2.69 21.58 20.23
N ASN A 205 -1.54 21.86 19.61
CA ASN A 205 -0.43 20.92 19.53
C ASN A 205 0.42 20.90 20.83
N PRO A 206 1.31 19.89 21.02
CA PRO A 206 2.16 19.80 22.21
C PRO A 206 3.07 21.01 22.41
N ALA A 207 3.54 21.66 21.34
CA ALA A 207 4.34 22.88 21.43
C ALA A 207 3.56 24.05 22.05
N TYR A 208 2.29 24.25 21.66
CA TYR A 208 1.39 25.20 22.29
C TYR A 208 1.23 24.90 23.79
N ALA A 209 0.98 23.65 24.17
CA ALA A 209 0.83 23.27 25.59
C ALA A 209 2.12 23.47 26.40
N ALA A 210 3.26 23.05 25.86
CA ALA A 210 4.58 23.15 26.49
C ALA A 210 5.03 24.59 26.70
N PHE A 211 4.72 25.49 25.75
CA PHE A 211 4.98 26.93 25.89
C PHE A 211 4.35 27.52 27.16
N PHE A 212 3.14 27.09 27.50
CA PHE A 212 2.41 27.50 28.72
C PHE A 212 2.64 26.59 29.94
N GLY A 213 3.55 25.60 29.86
CA GLY A 213 3.80 24.63 30.95
C GLY A 213 2.60 23.73 31.29
N CYS A 214 1.57 23.69 30.44
CA CYS A 214 0.32 22.98 30.65
C CYS A 214 0.32 21.61 29.95
N ARG A 215 -0.69 20.77 30.24
CA ARG A 215 -1.04 19.64 29.36
C ARG A 215 -2.16 20.05 28.41
N VAL A 216 -2.18 19.45 27.22
CA VAL A 216 -3.21 19.70 26.19
C VAL A 216 -4.63 19.60 26.76
N GLY A 217 -4.91 18.53 27.51
CA GLY A 217 -6.24 18.30 28.13
C GLY A 217 -6.63 19.28 29.23
N ASP A 218 -5.69 20.05 29.80
CA ASP A 218 -6.01 21.10 30.77
C ASP A 218 -6.45 22.40 30.09
N MET A 219 -6.11 22.58 28.81
CA MET A 219 -6.31 23.81 28.02
C MET A 219 -7.48 23.71 27.03
N VAL A 220 -7.66 22.54 26.39
CA VAL A 220 -8.79 22.28 25.48
C VAL A 220 -10.11 22.52 26.24
N GLY A 221 -11.00 23.31 25.65
CA GLY A 221 -12.27 23.69 26.24
C GLY A 221 -12.25 24.92 27.15
N ARG A 222 -11.12 25.63 27.33
CA ARG A 222 -11.07 26.99 27.91
C ARG A 222 -10.92 28.07 26.83
N SER A 223 -10.86 29.35 27.22
CA SER A 223 -10.81 30.47 26.27
C SER A 223 -9.38 30.91 25.99
N LEU A 224 -9.01 31.07 24.71
CA LEU A 224 -7.67 31.50 24.31
C LEU A 224 -7.24 32.84 24.94
N TYR A 225 -8.20 33.70 25.28
CA TYR A 225 -7.97 34.99 25.94
C TYR A 225 -7.45 34.86 27.37
N ASP A 226 -7.62 33.70 28.02
CA ASP A 226 -7.13 33.45 29.39
C ASP A 226 -5.59 33.53 29.45
N TRP A 227 -4.91 33.14 28.37
CA TRP A 227 -3.44 33.14 28.22
C TRP A 227 -2.89 34.35 27.45
N VAL A 228 -3.72 35.28 26.99
CA VAL A 228 -3.25 36.57 26.44
C VAL A 228 -2.93 37.52 27.61
N ASP A 229 -1.90 38.35 27.49
CA ASP A 229 -1.56 39.37 28.50
C ASP A 229 -2.74 40.34 28.73
N PRO A 230 -3.11 40.67 29.99
CA PRO A 230 -4.20 41.59 30.30
C PRO A 230 -4.19 42.93 29.55
N ALA A 231 -3.01 43.47 29.20
CA ALA A 231 -2.88 44.71 28.44
C ALA A 231 -3.15 44.53 26.94
N ASP A 232 -2.98 43.32 26.38
CA ASP A 232 -3.15 43.05 24.95
C ASP A 232 -4.50 42.36 24.62
N ARG A 233 -5.20 41.77 25.61
CA ARG A 233 -6.50 41.07 25.44
C ARG A 233 -7.51 41.80 24.55
N GLU A 234 -7.68 43.10 24.78
CA GLU A 234 -8.67 43.91 24.07
C GLU A 234 -8.19 44.40 22.69
N ALA A 235 -6.91 44.24 22.36
CA ALA A 235 -6.42 44.34 20.99
C ALA A 235 -6.65 43.00 20.24
N VAL A 236 -6.27 41.88 20.86
CA VAL A 236 -6.39 40.53 20.28
C VAL A 236 -7.85 40.16 19.99
N ARG A 237 -8.79 40.48 20.89
CA ARG A 237 -10.25 40.31 20.65
C ARG A 237 -10.73 41.01 19.39
N ARG A 238 -10.32 42.26 19.18
CA ARG A 238 -10.72 43.05 17.99
C ARG A 238 -10.09 42.51 16.70
N GLN A 239 -8.87 41.99 16.78
CA GLN A 239 -8.20 41.33 15.65
C GLN A 239 -8.90 40.01 15.27
N ILE A 240 -9.19 39.14 16.25
CA ILE A 240 -9.89 37.86 16.02
C ILE A 240 -11.31 38.10 15.49
N ALA A 241 -12.05 39.05 16.06
CA ALA A 241 -13.38 39.43 15.56
C ALA A 241 -13.33 39.95 14.10
N HIS A 242 -12.27 40.64 13.71
CA HIS A 242 -12.05 41.10 12.35
C HIS A 242 -11.76 39.92 11.39
N VAL A 243 -10.82 39.03 11.73
CA VAL A 243 -10.51 37.80 10.96
C VAL A 243 -11.75 36.94 10.75
N LEU A 244 -12.57 36.76 11.79
CA LEU A 244 -13.80 35.98 11.71
C LEU A 244 -14.87 36.65 10.83
N ALA A 245 -14.92 37.97 10.78
CA ALA A 245 -15.86 38.72 9.94
C ALA A 245 -15.41 38.78 8.47
N THR A 246 -14.21 39.26 8.17
CA THR A 246 -13.72 39.43 6.79
C THR A 246 -13.30 38.09 6.17
N GLY A 247 -12.65 37.23 6.95
CA GLY A 247 -11.94 36.04 6.47
C GLY A 247 -10.51 36.31 6.00
N GLU A 248 -10.03 37.55 6.13
CA GLU A 248 -8.65 37.91 5.80
C GLU A 248 -7.70 37.34 6.85
N THR A 249 -6.56 36.81 6.40
CA THR A 249 -5.50 36.33 7.32
C THR A 249 -4.73 37.53 7.86
N THR A 250 -4.58 37.61 9.18
CA THR A 250 -3.80 38.68 9.83
C THR A 250 -2.61 38.11 10.59
N THR A 251 -1.43 38.68 10.37
CA THR A 251 -0.23 38.41 11.18
C THR A 251 -0.01 39.56 12.15
N THR A 252 -0.01 39.27 13.46
CA THR A 252 0.09 40.27 14.54
C THR A 252 0.91 39.74 15.71
N SER A 253 1.60 40.61 16.45
CA SER A 253 2.41 40.22 17.62
C SER A 253 1.80 40.76 18.90
N ASN A 254 1.65 39.91 19.91
CA ASN A 254 1.19 40.30 21.24
C ASN A 254 1.88 39.48 22.33
N ARG A 255 1.73 39.93 23.58
CA ARG A 255 2.19 39.18 24.74
C ARG A 255 1.20 38.09 25.12
N MET A 256 1.75 36.93 25.45
CA MET A 256 1.05 35.80 26.04
C MET A 256 1.55 35.63 27.48
N SER A 257 0.65 35.44 28.43
CA SER A 257 0.95 35.18 29.83
C SER A 257 0.90 33.68 30.12
N SER A 258 2.03 33.14 30.58
CA SER A 258 2.08 31.82 31.18
C SER A 258 1.38 31.80 32.55
N PRO A 259 0.81 30.67 33.02
CA PRO A 259 0.30 30.52 34.38
C PRO A 259 1.33 30.80 35.49
N ASP A 260 2.63 30.74 35.16
CA ASP A 260 3.74 31.15 36.04
C ASP A 260 3.93 32.68 36.15
N GLY A 261 3.22 33.47 35.34
CA GLY A 261 3.26 34.94 35.31
C GLY A 261 4.22 35.54 34.28
N GLN A 262 5.01 34.76 33.54
CA GLN A 262 5.88 35.28 32.48
C GLN A 262 5.08 35.76 31.27
N ALA A 263 5.38 36.99 30.82
CA ALA A 263 4.90 37.54 29.56
C ALA A 263 5.93 37.29 28.44
N ARG A 264 5.58 36.46 27.44
CA ARG A 264 6.41 36.17 26.26
C ARG A 264 5.77 36.74 25.00
N TRP A 265 6.58 37.15 24.02
CA TRP A 265 6.12 37.73 22.76
C TRP A 265 5.90 36.65 21.72
N VAL A 266 4.66 36.48 21.26
CA VAL A 266 4.33 35.54 20.19
C VAL A 266 3.85 36.34 18.98
N SER A 267 4.43 36.02 17.81
CA SER A 267 3.94 36.48 16.51
C SER A 267 2.94 35.44 16.02
N TRP A 268 1.67 35.83 15.95
CA TRP A 268 0.55 34.99 15.53
C TRP A 268 0.17 35.27 14.08
N THR A 269 -0.12 34.22 13.31
CA THR A 269 -0.90 34.31 12.07
C THR A 269 -2.25 33.66 12.31
N ASN A 270 -3.31 34.44 12.10
CA ASN A 270 -4.70 34.06 12.39
C ASN A 270 -5.51 34.01 11.09
N THR A 271 -6.20 32.89 10.85
CA THR A 271 -6.98 32.63 9.63
C THR A 271 -8.34 32.02 9.98
N ARG A 272 -9.40 32.41 9.28
CA ARG A 272 -10.72 31.75 9.37
C ARG A 272 -10.75 30.49 8.50
N GLN A 273 -10.96 29.34 9.12
CA GLN A 273 -11.22 28.06 8.45
C GLN A 273 -12.73 27.75 8.51
N THR A 274 -13.27 27.12 7.47
CA THR A 274 -14.68 26.65 7.45
C THR A 274 -14.72 25.14 7.62
N GLY A 275 -15.55 24.65 8.54
CA GLY A 275 -15.79 23.23 8.78
C GLY A 275 -16.70 22.58 7.72
N PRO A 276 -16.74 21.24 7.62
CA PRO A 276 -17.61 20.53 6.67
C PRO A 276 -19.12 20.75 6.89
N ASP A 277 -19.48 21.20 8.09
CA ASP A 277 -20.82 21.57 8.54
C ASP A 277 -21.17 23.05 8.28
N GLY A 278 -20.24 23.83 7.71
CA GLY A 278 -20.37 25.28 7.53
C GLY A 278 -20.06 26.11 8.78
N SER A 279 -19.60 25.50 9.88
CA SER A 279 -19.11 26.24 11.04
C SER A 279 -17.83 27.01 10.71
N PHE A 280 -17.59 28.12 11.42
CA PHE A 280 -16.31 28.84 11.33
C PHE A 280 -15.41 28.50 12.52
N LEU A 281 -14.15 28.21 12.23
CA LEU A 281 -13.09 28.00 13.20
C LEU A 281 -12.00 29.05 12.99
N LEU A 282 -11.42 29.53 14.09
CA LEU A 282 -10.17 30.28 14.07
C LEU A 282 -9.02 29.27 14.06
N HIS A 283 -8.18 29.31 13.03
CA HIS A 283 -6.89 28.63 13.04
C HIS A 283 -5.80 29.66 13.36
N SER A 284 -4.93 29.33 14.32
CA SER A 284 -3.84 30.20 14.78
C SER A 284 -2.53 29.43 14.81
N SER A 285 -1.54 29.89 14.06
CA SER A 285 -0.13 29.50 14.23
C SER A 285 0.65 30.63 14.91
N GLY A 286 1.50 30.28 15.87
CA GLY A 286 2.27 31.22 16.67
C GLY A 286 3.74 30.83 16.73
N ARG A 287 4.62 31.81 16.58
CA ARG A 287 6.06 31.66 16.81
C ARG A 287 6.48 32.54 17.98
N ASP A 288 7.19 31.96 18.96
CA ASP A 288 7.86 32.78 19.97
C ASP A 288 8.92 33.65 19.27
N VAL A 289 8.78 34.97 19.43
CA VAL A 289 9.70 35.99 18.90
C VAL A 289 10.37 36.78 20.02
N THR A 290 10.28 36.30 21.26
CA THR A 290 10.87 36.96 22.45
C THR A 290 12.36 37.21 22.25
N GLU A 291 13.12 36.21 21.83
CA GLU A 291 14.56 36.34 21.54
C GLU A 291 14.85 37.31 20.38
N HIS A 292 14.03 37.28 19.32
CA HIS A 292 14.22 38.13 18.14
C HIS A 292 13.96 39.63 18.45
N VAL A 293 12.87 39.91 19.17
CA VAL A 293 12.50 41.26 19.64
C VAL A 293 13.47 41.78 20.73
N GLN A 294 14.21 40.88 21.39
CA GLN A 294 15.34 41.24 22.25
C GLN A 294 16.58 41.57 21.40
N ALA A 295 17.00 40.70 20.47
CA ALA A 295 18.19 40.87 19.65
C ALA A 295 18.18 42.14 18.76
N GLU A 296 17.03 42.55 18.21
CA GLU A 296 16.95 43.83 17.46
C GLU A 296 17.27 45.05 18.35
N ARG A 297 16.92 44.98 19.65
CA ARG A 297 17.26 46.04 20.62
C ARG A 297 18.74 46.01 21.00
N GLU A 298 19.39 44.84 20.94
CA GLU A 298 20.81 44.67 21.21
C GLU A 298 21.70 45.17 20.07
N LEU A 299 21.26 45.07 18.81
CA LEU A 299 22.03 45.62 17.68
C LEU A 299 22.10 47.15 17.72
N ALA A 300 21.01 47.82 18.09
CA ALA A 300 21.01 49.25 18.47
C ALA A 300 21.86 49.53 19.74
N HIS A 301 22.04 48.52 20.59
CA HIS A 301 22.97 48.54 21.72
C HIS A 301 24.43 48.22 21.35
N SER A 302 24.80 48.06 20.09
CA SER A 302 26.21 47.99 19.67
C SER A 302 26.78 49.40 19.45
N GLN A 303 26.29 50.15 18.45
CA GLN A 303 26.92 51.39 17.95
C GLN A 303 26.97 52.57 18.92
N ALA A 304 25.86 52.88 19.61
CA ALA A 304 25.68 54.11 20.41
C ALA A 304 26.50 54.15 21.73
N LEU A 305 27.67 53.51 21.69
CA LEU A 305 28.81 53.61 22.57
C LEU A 305 29.84 52.65 21.92
N LEU A 306 30.80 53.12 21.13
CA LEU A 306 32.16 52.52 21.20
C LEU A 306 32.96 53.19 22.35
N GLU A 307 32.26 53.79 23.33
CA GLU A 307 32.58 53.73 24.78
C GLU A 307 31.98 52.45 25.43
N ARG A 308 31.12 51.68 24.74
CA ARG A 308 31.26 50.21 24.68
C ARG A 308 32.44 49.86 23.76
N THR A 309 33.57 50.54 23.97
CA THR A 309 34.86 49.85 24.03
C THR A 309 35.07 49.45 25.50
N GLY A 310 34.82 50.34 26.47
CA GLY A 310 34.75 49.97 27.89
C GLY A 310 33.71 48.88 28.14
N ALA A 311 32.45 49.09 27.75
CA ALA A 311 31.43 48.04 27.88
C ALA A 311 31.56 46.81 26.94
N VAL A 312 32.14 46.88 25.71
CA VAL A 312 32.43 45.66 24.89
C VAL A 312 33.65 44.90 25.40
N ALA A 313 34.61 45.58 26.03
CA ALA A 313 35.68 44.90 26.77
C ALA A 313 35.22 44.41 28.15
N GLY A 314 33.98 44.70 28.58
CA GLY A 314 33.50 44.48 29.95
C GLY A 314 34.15 45.38 31.01
N ILE A 315 35.06 46.28 30.63
CA ILE A 315 35.83 47.19 31.49
C ILE A 315 35.00 48.43 31.85
N GLY A 316 34.47 48.44 33.07
CA GLY A 316 34.08 49.66 33.75
C GLY A 316 35.30 50.44 34.23
N GLY A 317 35.37 51.75 33.94
CA GLY A 317 36.37 52.64 34.52
C GLY A 317 35.84 53.28 35.81
N TRP A 318 36.71 53.44 36.81
CA TRP A 318 36.35 54.09 38.06
C TRP A 318 37.49 54.93 38.63
N GLU A 319 37.12 56.00 39.31
CA GLU A 319 38.02 57.02 39.83
C GLU A 319 37.44 57.61 41.12
N LEU A 320 38.30 57.86 42.10
CA LEU A 320 38.05 58.51 43.37
C LEU A 320 39.13 59.58 43.56
N ASP A 321 38.73 60.84 43.54
CA ASP A 321 39.58 61.95 43.98
C ASP A 321 39.56 62.00 45.52
N LEU A 322 40.72 61.89 46.16
CA LEU A 322 40.86 61.87 47.63
C LEU A 322 40.94 63.28 48.22
N ARG A 323 41.14 64.32 47.40
CA ARG A 323 41.15 65.73 47.80
C ARG A 323 39.73 66.28 47.90
N SER A 324 38.84 65.88 47.00
CA SER A 324 37.41 66.25 46.99
C SER A 324 36.48 65.16 47.55
N ASN A 325 36.96 63.93 47.67
CA ASN A 325 36.23 62.73 48.09
C ASN A 325 35.02 62.37 47.20
N THR A 326 35.08 62.69 45.90
CA THR A 326 34.04 62.33 44.92
C THR A 326 34.44 61.16 44.04
N ILE A 327 33.51 60.20 43.86
CA ILE A 327 33.68 59.03 42.99
C ILE A 327 33.04 59.28 41.62
N HIS A 328 33.84 59.12 40.57
CA HIS A 328 33.42 59.13 39.18
C HIS A 328 33.52 57.72 38.60
N TRP A 329 32.37 57.14 38.30
CA TRP A 329 32.24 55.88 37.56
C TRP A 329 31.84 56.16 36.12
N THR A 330 32.29 55.32 35.18
CA THR A 330 31.67 55.30 33.84
C THR A 330 30.24 54.75 33.92
N SER A 331 29.48 54.93 32.85
CA SER A 331 28.15 54.34 32.70
C SER A 331 28.16 52.80 32.85
N GLN A 332 29.27 52.15 32.51
CA GLN A 332 29.44 50.70 32.66
C GLN A 332 29.73 50.28 34.11
N THR A 333 30.56 50.99 34.88
CA THR A 333 30.85 50.59 36.26
C THR A 333 29.61 50.66 37.16
N ARG A 334 28.72 51.64 36.93
CA ARG A 334 27.39 51.68 37.58
C ARG A 334 26.54 50.44 37.28
N ARG A 335 26.63 49.88 36.06
CA ARG A 335 25.94 48.64 35.67
C ARG A 335 26.56 47.40 36.31
N ILE A 336 27.89 47.30 36.38
CA ILE A 336 28.59 46.14 36.98
C ILE A 336 28.23 46.00 38.47
N HIS A 337 28.00 47.10 39.19
CA HIS A 337 27.49 47.09 40.58
C HIS A 337 25.95 47.05 40.69
N GLU A 338 25.22 47.13 39.56
CA GLU A 338 23.74 47.19 39.46
C GLU A 338 23.05 48.40 40.13
N VAL A 339 23.73 49.56 40.16
CA VAL A 339 23.23 50.84 40.70
C VAL A 339 22.66 51.80 39.64
N GLY A 340 21.89 52.80 40.07
CA GLY A 340 21.20 53.76 39.18
C GLY A 340 22.13 54.74 38.44
N PRO A 341 21.69 55.39 37.35
CA PRO A 341 22.53 56.24 36.50
C PRO A 341 23.04 57.50 37.23
N ASP A 342 22.17 58.15 38.00
CA ASP A 342 22.51 59.36 38.78
C ASP A 342 23.17 59.04 40.14
N TYR A 343 23.44 57.76 40.41
CA TYR A 343 24.05 57.33 41.67
C TYR A 343 25.49 57.86 41.79
N GLN A 344 25.75 58.53 42.91
CA GLN A 344 27.06 58.96 43.36
C GLN A 344 27.52 58.00 44.47
N PRO A 345 28.50 57.13 44.22
CA PRO A 345 29.00 56.20 45.24
C PRO A 345 29.82 56.92 46.32
N THR A 346 29.91 56.30 47.51
CA THR A 346 31.02 56.55 48.43
C THR A 346 31.90 55.32 48.48
N LEU A 347 33.12 55.44 49.01
CA LEU A 347 34.05 54.31 49.13
C LEU A 347 33.49 53.19 50.03
N GLU A 348 32.83 53.58 51.13
CA GLU A 348 32.15 52.65 52.05
C GLU A 348 31.02 51.88 51.34
N THR A 349 30.15 52.57 50.59
CA THR A 349 29.08 51.86 49.87
C THR A 349 29.65 50.96 48.79
N ALA A 350 30.67 51.40 48.04
CA ALA A 350 31.32 50.60 46.99
C ALA A 350 31.97 49.31 47.52
N LEU A 351 32.58 49.34 48.71
CA LEU A 351 33.16 48.15 49.35
C LEU A 351 32.10 47.17 49.85
N ALA A 352 30.93 47.67 50.29
CA ALA A 352 29.82 46.83 50.73
C ALA A 352 29.24 45.92 49.62
N PHE A 353 29.56 46.16 48.34
CA PHE A 353 29.21 45.27 47.22
C PHE A 353 30.05 43.99 47.18
N TYR A 354 31.09 43.79 48.00
CA TYR A 354 31.83 42.54 47.95
C TYR A 354 31.17 41.47 48.86
N ALA A 355 31.23 40.20 48.45
CA ALA A 355 30.64 39.08 49.18
C ALA A 355 31.18 39.01 50.62
N PRO A 356 30.48 38.44 51.62
CA PRO A 356 30.98 38.33 52.99
C PRO A 356 32.42 37.78 53.08
N ASP A 357 32.78 36.82 52.23
CA ASP A 357 34.11 36.21 52.17
C ASP A 357 35.11 37.03 51.32
N SER A 358 34.65 37.78 50.31
CA SER A 358 35.50 38.61 49.43
C SER A 358 35.73 40.03 49.94
N ARG A 359 34.84 40.53 50.82
CA ARG A 359 34.87 41.91 51.33
C ARG A 359 36.10 42.23 52.18
N PRO A 360 36.54 41.36 53.12
CA PRO A 360 37.77 41.61 53.88
C PRO A 360 39.01 41.71 52.98
N HIS A 361 39.02 41.00 51.84
CA HIS A 361 40.13 40.98 50.91
C HIS A 361 40.25 42.31 50.13
N ILE A 362 39.15 42.85 49.61
CA ILE A 362 39.18 44.15 48.93
C ILE A 362 39.33 45.33 49.91
N GLU A 363 38.75 45.24 51.12
CA GLU A 363 38.95 46.23 52.19
C GLU A 363 40.41 46.28 52.65
N ALA A 364 41.11 45.14 52.69
CA ALA A 364 42.54 45.09 52.94
C ALA A 364 43.34 45.74 51.79
N ALA A 365 43.08 45.35 50.54
CA ALA A 365 43.78 45.89 49.36
C ALA A 365 43.66 47.42 49.25
N VAL A 366 42.45 47.97 49.39
CA VAL A 366 42.20 49.42 49.36
C VAL A 366 42.94 50.14 50.49
N ARG A 367 42.94 49.57 51.71
CA ARG A 367 43.63 50.15 52.88
C ARG A 367 45.15 50.13 52.72
N GLU A 368 45.72 49.05 52.20
CA GLU A 368 47.17 48.91 51.99
C GLU A 368 47.65 49.80 50.84
N GLY A 369 46.87 49.93 49.76
CA GLY A 369 47.11 50.90 48.70
C GLY A 369 47.13 52.35 49.22
N LEU A 370 46.14 52.75 50.04
CA LEU A 370 46.08 54.10 50.61
C LEU A 370 47.19 54.42 51.62
N ALA A 371 47.77 53.41 52.28
CA ALA A 371 48.81 53.58 53.29
C ALA A 371 50.26 53.42 52.76
N LEU A 372 50.45 52.59 51.73
CA LEU A 372 51.78 52.16 51.25
C LEU A 372 51.97 52.32 49.73
N GLY A 373 50.93 52.68 48.98
CA GLY A 373 51.00 52.86 47.52
C GLY A 373 51.10 51.58 46.71
N GLN A 374 50.67 50.44 47.27
CA GLN A 374 50.66 49.17 46.53
C GLN A 374 49.40 49.05 45.64
N PRO A 375 49.54 48.81 44.33
CA PRO A 375 48.42 48.51 43.45
C PRO A 375 47.96 47.05 43.63
N TRP A 376 46.73 46.76 43.20
CA TRP A 376 46.18 45.40 43.21
C TRP A 376 45.48 45.04 41.90
N ASP A 377 45.52 43.75 41.56
CA ASP A 377 44.79 43.12 40.45
C ASP A 377 44.24 41.79 40.96
N LEU A 378 42.94 41.77 41.30
CA LEU A 378 42.30 40.66 42.01
C LEU A 378 41.03 40.22 41.28
N GLU A 379 40.97 38.95 40.89
CA GLU A 379 39.73 38.30 40.48
C GLU A 379 38.94 37.93 41.76
N LEU A 380 37.78 38.55 42.01
CA LEU A 380 37.02 38.44 43.26
C LEU A 380 35.51 38.26 43.02
N GLN A 381 34.80 37.76 44.04
CA GLN A 381 33.35 37.67 44.02
C GLN A 381 32.68 38.92 44.60
N MET A 382 32.10 39.73 43.71
CA MET A 382 31.29 40.88 44.07
C MET A 382 29.82 40.49 44.09
N VAL A 383 29.13 40.81 45.19
CA VAL A 383 27.68 40.68 45.41
C VAL A 383 27.04 42.04 45.13
N THR A 384 26.38 42.18 43.98
CA THR A 384 25.74 43.45 43.58
C THR A 384 24.75 43.97 44.65
N ALA A 385 24.29 45.22 44.56
CA ALA A 385 23.30 45.77 45.50
C ALA A 385 22.00 44.94 45.63
N ARG A 386 21.79 43.98 44.74
CA ARG A 386 20.63 43.10 44.64
C ARG A 386 20.90 41.67 45.10
N GLY A 387 22.12 41.38 45.57
CA GLY A 387 22.52 40.06 46.06
C GLY A 387 23.16 39.13 45.01
N ARG A 388 23.42 39.58 43.78
CA ARG A 388 23.94 38.72 42.70
C ARG A 388 25.47 38.64 42.76
N THR A 389 26.01 37.44 42.92
CA THR A 389 27.46 37.20 42.90
C THR A 389 28.01 37.11 41.47
N ILE A 390 29.07 37.87 41.16
CA ILE A 390 29.78 37.87 39.87
C ILE A 390 31.31 37.83 40.06
N TRP A 391 32.03 37.29 39.08
CA TRP A 391 33.50 37.29 39.06
C TRP A 391 34.03 38.52 38.31
N VAL A 392 34.48 39.50 39.08
CA VAL A 392 35.08 40.73 38.56
C VAL A 392 36.58 40.73 38.78
N ARG A 393 37.33 41.18 37.79
CA ARG A 393 38.73 41.56 37.94
C ARG A 393 38.76 43.02 38.38
N ALA A 394 39.00 43.22 39.68
CA ALA A 394 39.16 44.52 40.29
C ALA A 394 40.64 44.90 40.25
N VAL A 395 40.97 45.85 39.37
CA VAL A 395 42.30 46.48 39.30
C VAL A 395 42.20 47.88 39.88
N GLY A 396 43.07 48.22 40.82
CA GLY A 396 43.12 49.55 41.44
C GLY A 396 44.55 49.98 41.77
N GLU A 397 44.86 51.24 41.46
CA GLU A 397 46.15 51.87 41.74
C GLU A 397 45.96 53.21 42.47
N VAL A 398 46.97 53.61 43.25
CA VAL A 398 46.90 54.79 44.12
C VAL A 398 47.99 55.79 43.73
N GLU A 399 47.59 57.03 43.46
CA GLU A 399 48.47 58.12 43.07
C GLU A 399 48.84 58.97 44.29
N PHE A 400 50.14 59.27 44.45
CA PHE A 400 50.68 60.00 45.60
C PHE A 400 51.40 61.28 45.16
N GLU A 401 51.13 62.39 45.86
CA GLU A 401 51.88 63.64 45.74
C GLU A 401 52.47 64.01 47.11
N ASN A 402 53.77 64.36 47.15
CA ASN A 402 54.46 64.78 48.38
C ASN A 402 54.31 63.82 49.58
N GLY A 403 54.15 62.52 49.32
CA GLY A 403 53.98 61.50 50.36
C GLY A 403 52.54 61.37 50.92
N GLN A 404 51.55 61.97 50.27
CA GLN A 404 50.13 61.82 50.59
C GLN A 404 49.35 61.28 49.37
N PRO A 405 48.40 60.36 49.55
CA PRO A 405 47.59 59.85 48.44
C PRO A 405 46.58 60.93 47.99
N VAL A 406 46.42 61.10 46.68
CA VAL A 406 45.57 62.15 46.09
C VAL A 406 44.44 61.62 45.22
N ARG A 407 44.62 60.44 44.61
CA ARG A 407 43.65 59.83 43.71
C ARG A 407 43.77 58.32 43.76
N LEU A 408 42.64 57.63 43.69
CA LEU A 408 42.53 56.18 43.58
C LEU A 408 41.72 55.88 42.33
N PHE A 409 42.27 55.17 41.36
CA PHE A 409 41.56 54.89 40.11
C PHE A 409 41.90 53.49 39.58
N GLY A 410 41.07 53.00 38.67
CA GLY A 410 41.25 51.66 38.15
C GLY A 410 40.17 51.18 37.19
N ALA A 411 40.20 49.88 36.99
CA ALA A 411 39.33 49.14 36.09
C ALA A 411 38.58 48.08 36.89
N LEU A 412 37.27 48.00 36.71
CA LEU A 412 36.48 46.86 37.14
C LEU A 412 35.96 46.17 35.88
N GLN A 413 36.57 45.03 35.55
CA GLN A 413 36.19 44.24 34.39
C GLN A 413 35.35 43.03 34.83
N ASP A 414 34.15 42.86 34.29
CA ASP A 414 33.54 41.53 34.30
C ASP A 414 34.31 40.66 33.31
N ILE A 415 35.00 39.65 33.84
CA ILE A 415 35.90 38.75 33.10
C ILE A 415 35.26 37.39 32.83
N THR A 416 33.97 37.23 33.15
CA THR A 416 33.24 35.97 32.94
C THR A 416 33.27 35.58 31.47
N GLU A 417 33.07 36.54 30.55
CA GLU A 417 33.22 36.32 29.10
C GLU A 417 34.67 36.05 28.67
N ARG A 418 35.69 36.59 29.34
CA ARG A 418 37.10 36.27 29.02
C ARG A 418 37.39 34.79 29.27
N ARG A 419 36.93 34.26 30.41
CA ARG A 419 37.02 32.81 30.71
C ARG A 419 36.17 31.97 29.75
N ALA A 420 35.08 32.51 29.20
CA ALA A 420 34.30 31.87 28.13
C ALA A 420 34.97 31.94 26.74
N ALA A 421 35.70 33.00 26.40
CA ALA A 421 36.45 33.09 25.15
C ALA A 421 37.66 32.16 25.13
N GLU A 422 38.33 31.96 26.27
CA GLU A 422 39.28 30.85 26.45
C GLU A 422 38.60 29.48 26.35
N GLN A 423 37.31 29.37 26.69
CA GLN A 423 36.52 28.16 26.45
C GLN A 423 36.22 27.98 24.95
N VAL A 424 35.81 29.01 24.21
CA VAL A 424 35.64 28.95 22.74
C VAL A 424 36.95 28.58 22.03
N ARG A 425 38.10 29.03 22.53
CA ARG A 425 39.41 28.61 21.99
C ARG A 425 39.72 27.13 22.26
N LYS A 426 39.27 26.60 23.40
CA LYS A 426 39.26 25.14 23.65
C LYS A 426 38.21 24.43 22.79
N GLU A 427 37.08 25.06 22.47
CA GLU A 427 36.05 24.47 21.60
C GLU A 427 36.52 24.36 20.15
N VAL A 428 37.27 25.33 19.62
CA VAL A 428 37.90 25.19 18.28
C VAL A 428 38.97 24.10 18.28
N ALA A 429 39.77 23.97 19.35
CA ALA A 429 40.66 22.82 19.51
C ALA A 429 39.85 21.50 19.62
N ALA A 430 38.74 21.51 20.35
CA ALA A 430 37.82 20.37 20.48
C ALA A 430 37.10 20.04 19.16
N ILE A 431 36.90 20.98 18.24
CA ILE A 431 36.41 20.66 16.89
C ILE A 431 37.46 19.84 16.13
N TYR A 432 38.75 20.18 16.23
CA TYR A 432 39.83 19.35 15.69
C TYR A 432 39.96 18.01 16.42
N GLU A 433 39.78 17.98 17.75
CA GLU A 433 39.93 16.78 18.58
C GLU A 433 38.69 15.87 18.65
N HIS A 434 37.50 16.35 18.29
CA HIS A 434 36.23 15.61 18.37
C HIS A 434 35.50 15.51 17.02
N THR A 435 36.01 16.12 15.94
CA THR A 435 35.52 15.78 14.59
C THR A 435 35.74 14.29 14.31
N THR A 436 34.77 13.67 13.66
CA THR A 436 34.80 12.25 13.28
C THR A 436 35.63 11.98 12.02
N ASP A 437 35.98 13.03 11.26
CA ASP A 437 36.95 12.93 10.17
C ASP A 437 38.37 12.72 10.73
N PHE A 438 39.18 11.91 10.03
CA PHE A 438 40.57 11.67 10.43
C PHE A 438 41.43 12.84 9.95
N VAL A 439 41.98 13.62 10.87
CA VAL A 439 42.81 14.79 10.56
C VAL A 439 44.26 14.52 10.90
N LEU A 440 45.14 14.66 9.91
CA LEU A 440 46.58 14.47 10.00
C LEU A 440 47.32 15.72 9.52
N GLN A 441 48.49 15.99 10.09
CA GLN A 441 49.51 16.83 9.46
C GLN A 441 50.84 16.08 9.41
N ALA A 442 51.54 16.20 8.28
CA ALA A 442 52.82 15.55 8.05
C ALA A 442 53.90 16.56 7.59
N ASP A 443 55.15 16.27 7.93
CA ASP A 443 56.32 17.01 7.46
C ASP A 443 56.60 16.76 5.95
N PRO A 444 57.56 17.48 5.33
CA PRO A 444 57.91 17.27 3.93
C PRO A 444 58.54 15.89 3.61
N ALA A 445 58.97 15.15 4.64
CA ALA A 445 59.48 13.78 4.55
C ALA A 445 58.39 12.71 4.81
N LEU A 446 57.13 13.13 5.00
CA LEU A 446 55.92 12.33 5.23
C LEU A 446 55.75 11.76 6.66
N HIS A 447 56.51 12.25 7.64
CA HIS A 447 56.30 11.89 9.05
C HIS A 447 55.14 12.69 9.66
N ILE A 448 54.25 12.02 10.39
CA ILE A 448 53.08 12.63 11.01
C ILE A 448 53.48 13.46 12.24
N GLY A 449 53.33 14.78 12.14
CA GLY A 449 53.59 15.75 13.21
C GLY A 449 52.34 16.14 14.03
N TYR A 450 51.14 15.79 13.56
CA TYR A 450 49.88 15.88 14.32
C TYR A 450 48.88 14.85 13.81
N MET A 451 48.12 14.24 14.74
CA MET A 451 47.03 13.31 14.47
C MET A 451 45.90 13.57 15.48
N ASN A 452 44.66 13.76 15.02
CA ASN A 452 43.53 13.93 15.93
C ASN A 452 43.08 12.61 16.59
N PRO A 453 42.36 12.64 17.73
CA PRO A 453 41.91 11.44 18.44
C PRO A 453 41.06 10.48 17.59
N ALA A 454 40.25 10.98 16.66
CA ALA A 454 39.48 10.15 15.74
C ALA A 454 40.39 9.34 14.78
N ALA A 455 41.39 10.00 14.17
CA ALA A 455 42.41 9.34 13.38
C ALA A 455 43.21 8.33 14.21
N ALA A 456 43.66 8.72 15.42
CA ALA A 456 44.43 7.84 16.29
C ALA A 456 43.64 6.59 16.70
N GLN A 457 42.39 6.74 17.11
CA GLN A 457 41.55 5.62 17.54
C GLN A 457 41.14 4.70 16.36
N ALA A 458 40.97 5.23 15.15
CA ALA A 458 40.63 4.44 13.98
C ALA A 458 41.84 3.75 13.32
N LEU A 459 42.96 4.47 13.17
CA LEU A 459 44.12 4.03 12.39
C LEU A 459 45.20 3.37 13.25
N LEU A 460 45.44 3.86 14.48
CA LEU A 460 46.43 3.29 15.42
C LEU A 460 45.80 2.42 16.52
N GLY A 461 44.49 2.54 16.76
CA GLY A 461 43.75 1.80 17.79
C GLY A 461 44.01 2.28 19.22
N ARG A 462 44.89 3.28 19.39
CA ARG A 462 45.33 3.87 20.66
C ARG A 462 45.54 5.39 20.47
N PRO A 463 45.55 6.20 21.55
CA PRO A 463 45.91 7.61 21.45
C PRO A 463 47.31 7.82 20.85
N TRP A 464 47.44 8.79 19.95
CA TRP A 464 48.73 9.23 19.41
C TRP A 464 49.44 10.14 20.42
N SER A 465 50.78 10.09 20.46
CA SER A 465 51.60 10.87 21.37
C SER A 465 52.56 11.79 20.61
N PRO A 466 52.61 13.10 20.91
CA PRO A 466 53.56 14.03 20.28
C PRO A 466 55.00 13.56 20.42
N GLY A 467 55.68 13.32 19.30
CA GLY A 467 57.03 12.78 19.24
C GLY A 467 57.14 11.32 18.75
N GLU A 468 56.02 10.59 18.61
CA GLU A 468 56.03 9.34 17.86
C GLU A 468 56.14 9.59 16.35
N VAL A 469 57.25 9.18 15.74
CA VAL A 469 57.49 9.28 14.30
C VAL A 469 56.77 8.14 13.56
N TRP A 470 55.68 8.46 12.89
CA TRP A 470 54.91 7.56 12.01
C TRP A 470 54.97 8.06 10.57
N ASP A 471 55.13 7.18 9.59
CA ASP A 471 55.02 7.52 8.17
C ASP A 471 53.56 7.42 7.70
N ILE A 472 53.09 8.40 6.93
CA ILE A 472 51.70 8.39 6.42
C ILE A 472 51.39 7.18 5.52
N ARG A 473 52.40 6.57 4.90
CA ARG A 473 52.28 5.41 4.00
C ARG A 473 51.98 4.11 4.74
N ASP A 474 52.32 4.01 6.03
CA ASP A 474 52.05 2.82 6.84
C ASP A 474 50.54 2.66 7.11
N LEU A 475 49.82 3.79 7.20
CA LEU A 475 48.36 3.85 7.39
C LEU A 475 47.56 3.55 6.11
N MET A 476 48.24 3.30 4.98
CA MET A 476 47.62 3.03 3.68
C MET A 476 47.67 1.54 3.32
N PRO A 477 46.60 0.96 2.72
CA PRO A 477 46.66 -0.34 2.06
C PRO A 477 47.49 -0.28 0.77
N ALA A 478 47.95 -1.43 0.28
CA ALA A 478 48.88 -1.52 -0.85
C ALA A 478 48.44 -0.74 -2.11
N ALA A 479 47.17 -0.86 -2.52
CA ALA A 479 46.62 -0.13 -3.67
C ALA A 479 46.65 1.40 -3.48
N THR A 480 46.41 1.90 -2.26
CA THR A 480 46.51 3.34 -1.98
C THR A 480 47.95 3.81 -1.82
N ARG A 481 48.90 2.96 -1.43
CA ARG A 481 50.35 3.31 -1.52
C ARG A 481 50.79 3.48 -2.98
N GLU A 482 50.30 2.61 -3.87
CA GLU A 482 50.55 2.72 -5.30
C GLU A 482 49.98 4.04 -5.85
N GLN A 483 48.68 4.29 -5.63
CA GLN A 483 48.01 5.55 -5.99
C GLN A 483 48.72 6.77 -5.39
N PHE A 484 49.15 6.71 -4.12
CA PHE A 484 49.86 7.80 -3.46
C PHE A 484 51.19 8.13 -4.15
N SER A 485 51.93 7.11 -4.60
CA SER A 485 53.20 7.29 -5.33
C SER A 485 53.04 7.76 -6.77
N GLN A 486 51.97 7.32 -7.47
CA GLN A 486 51.74 7.59 -8.89
C GLN A 486 50.92 8.86 -9.14
N GLU A 487 50.02 9.24 -8.22
CA GLU A 487 49.01 10.28 -8.41
C GLU A 487 49.09 11.35 -7.32
N ILE A 488 48.86 10.98 -6.05
CA ILE A 488 48.61 11.94 -4.96
C ILE A 488 49.84 12.80 -4.65
N LEU A 489 50.99 12.19 -4.42
CA LEU A 489 52.21 12.92 -4.08
C LEU A 489 52.71 13.80 -5.25
N PRO A 490 52.71 13.34 -6.52
CA PRO A 490 52.94 14.22 -7.67
C PRO A 490 51.96 15.40 -7.77
N ALA A 491 50.66 15.18 -7.55
CA ALA A 491 49.65 16.26 -7.58
C ALA A 491 49.91 17.30 -6.48
N LEU A 492 50.19 16.86 -5.24
CA LEU A 492 50.56 17.76 -4.14
C LEU A 492 51.85 18.55 -4.42
N GLN A 493 52.83 17.91 -5.07
CA GLN A 493 54.11 18.54 -5.44
C GLN A 493 54.00 19.54 -6.60
N GLN A 494 53.04 19.37 -7.52
CA GLN A 494 52.85 20.26 -8.68
C GLN A 494 51.76 21.30 -8.49
N GLN A 495 50.59 20.89 -7.97
CA GLN A 495 49.37 21.70 -7.89
C GLN A 495 49.09 22.21 -6.47
N GLY A 496 49.66 21.58 -5.44
CA GLY A 496 49.49 21.97 -4.03
C GLY A 496 48.24 21.40 -3.35
N LEU A 497 47.39 20.70 -4.08
CA LEU A 497 46.13 20.12 -3.64
C LEU A 497 45.94 18.75 -4.32
N TRP A 498 45.32 17.80 -3.62
CA TRP A 498 44.68 16.64 -4.22
C TRP A 498 43.39 16.32 -3.47
N ASP A 499 42.34 15.97 -4.21
CA ASP A 499 41.03 15.58 -3.69
C ASP A 499 40.52 14.39 -4.50
N GLY A 500 40.10 13.33 -3.82
CA GLY A 500 39.69 12.09 -4.47
C GLY A 500 39.16 11.04 -3.50
N ARG A 501 38.85 9.85 -4.04
CA ARG A 501 38.55 8.65 -3.26
C ARG A 501 39.82 7.80 -3.14
N SER A 502 40.14 7.36 -1.93
CA SER A 502 41.20 6.39 -1.65
C SER A 502 40.76 5.45 -0.51
N ALA A 503 41.69 4.72 0.11
CA ALA A 503 41.38 3.91 1.30
C ALA A 503 42.46 4.04 2.38
N VAL A 504 42.09 3.78 3.63
CA VAL A 504 42.98 3.67 4.79
C VAL A 504 42.92 2.26 5.38
N LEU A 505 43.97 1.89 6.10
CA LEU A 505 43.99 0.71 6.96
C LEU A 505 43.62 1.12 8.39
N ARG A 506 42.55 0.55 8.94
CA ARG A 506 42.23 0.67 10.36
C ARG A 506 43.08 -0.28 11.20
N ALA A 507 43.19 0.01 12.50
CA ALA A 507 44.00 -0.76 13.45
C ALA A 507 43.57 -2.23 13.63
N ASP A 508 42.33 -2.58 13.25
CA ASP A 508 41.82 -3.96 13.21
C ASP A 508 42.16 -4.69 11.89
N GLY A 509 42.97 -4.08 11.03
CA GLY A 509 43.36 -4.60 9.72
C GLY A 509 42.32 -4.40 8.61
N ARG A 510 41.18 -3.74 8.87
CA ARG A 510 40.17 -3.49 7.85
C ARG A 510 40.57 -2.34 6.93
N VAL A 511 40.36 -2.54 5.63
CA VAL A 511 40.46 -1.48 4.62
C VAL A 511 39.15 -0.70 4.61
N VAL A 512 39.24 0.62 4.72
CA VAL A 512 38.09 1.54 4.79
C VAL A 512 38.19 2.58 3.68
N PRO A 513 37.16 2.75 2.83
CA PRO A 513 37.16 3.77 1.79
C PRO A 513 37.00 5.17 2.41
N VAL A 514 37.79 6.12 1.93
CA VAL A 514 37.78 7.50 2.39
C VAL A 514 37.65 8.48 1.21
N SER A 515 36.93 9.57 1.43
CA SER A 515 37.16 10.82 0.69
C SER A 515 38.38 11.47 1.32
N HIS A 516 39.39 11.76 0.51
CA HIS A 516 40.73 12.12 0.95
C HIS A 516 41.12 13.45 0.31
N LEU A 517 41.12 14.49 1.15
CA LEU A 517 41.57 15.83 0.82
C LEU A 517 42.97 16.03 1.40
N ALA A 518 43.96 16.28 0.54
CA ALA A 518 45.34 16.57 0.94
C ALA A 518 45.78 17.94 0.40
N ILE A 519 46.44 18.72 1.26
CA ILE A 519 46.84 20.10 0.99
C ILE A 519 48.33 20.26 1.31
N ALA A 520 49.13 20.68 0.34
CA ALA A 520 50.55 20.98 0.54
C ALA A 520 50.73 22.47 0.85
N HIS A 521 51.00 22.79 2.11
CA HIS A 521 51.32 24.15 2.53
C HIS A 521 52.76 24.50 2.15
N ARG A 522 52.95 25.68 1.56
CA ARG A 522 54.26 26.17 1.09
C ARG A 522 54.57 27.50 1.74
N GLU A 523 55.86 27.77 1.93
CA GLU A 523 56.33 29.12 2.20
C GLU A 523 56.37 29.94 0.89
N PRO A 524 56.24 31.28 0.93
CA PRO A 524 56.18 32.09 -0.29
C PRO A 524 57.42 31.93 -1.18
N GLY A 525 57.26 31.25 -2.33
CA GLY A 525 58.36 30.92 -3.24
C GLY A 525 59.29 29.77 -2.77
N GLY A 526 58.97 29.13 -1.65
CA GLY A 526 59.76 28.06 -1.05
C GLY A 526 59.27 26.63 -1.35
N PRO A 527 59.92 25.61 -0.75
CA PRO A 527 59.44 24.24 -0.78
C PRO A 527 58.11 24.08 0.01
N VAL A 528 57.53 22.88 -0.06
CA VAL A 528 56.45 22.47 0.85
C VAL A 528 57.01 22.45 2.28
N SER A 529 56.33 23.08 3.23
CA SER A 529 56.71 23.10 4.65
C SER A 529 55.90 22.11 5.50
N ARG A 530 54.68 21.76 5.09
CA ARG A 530 53.90 20.62 5.63
C ARG A 530 52.79 20.18 4.67
N TYR A 531 52.29 18.96 4.86
CA TYR A 531 51.01 18.52 4.31
C TYR A 531 49.95 18.52 5.42
N SER A 532 48.74 18.99 5.12
CA SER A 532 47.54 18.72 5.94
C SER A 532 46.64 17.75 5.18
N VAL A 533 46.10 16.75 5.86
CA VAL A 533 45.28 15.70 5.24
C VAL A 533 44.02 15.48 6.08
N ILE A 534 42.87 15.46 5.41
CA ILE A 534 41.55 15.19 6.00
C ILE A 534 40.96 13.98 5.26
N LEU A 535 40.65 12.92 6.01
CA LEU A 535 40.11 11.67 5.49
C LEU A 535 38.74 11.42 6.11
N ARG A 536 37.68 11.54 5.31
CA ARG A 536 36.31 11.24 5.73
C ARG A 536 35.97 9.80 5.39
N ASP A 537 35.54 9.01 6.38
CA ASP A 537 35.03 7.65 6.17
C ASP A 537 33.74 7.71 5.32
N ILE A 538 33.80 7.16 4.10
CA ILE A 538 32.67 7.12 3.16
C ILE A 538 32.03 5.73 3.07
N SER A 539 32.29 4.83 4.03
CA SER A 539 31.74 3.46 4.01
C SER A 539 30.22 3.43 3.89
N GLN A 540 29.50 4.35 4.54
CA GLN A 540 28.04 4.45 4.43
C GLN A 540 27.59 4.94 3.04
N LEU A 541 28.30 5.91 2.45
CA LEU A 541 28.01 6.44 1.12
C LEU A 541 28.24 5.37 0.05
N VAL A 542 29.39 4.68 0.09
CA VAL A 542 29.72 3.59 -0.84
C VAL A 542 28.74 2.41 -0.69
N ALA A 543 28.32 2.09 0.54
CA ALA A 543 27.28 1.08 0.78
C ALA A 543 25.91 1.49 0.21
N ALA A 544 25.53 2.77 0.32
CA ALA A 544 24.28 3.29 -0.24
C ALA A 544 24.31 3.37 -1.78
N GLU A 545 25.44 3.78 -2.36
CA GLU A 545 25.69 3.74 -3.81
C GLU A 545 25.53 2.30 -4.33
N ALA A 546 26.23 1.34 -3.72
CA ALA A 546 26.19 -0.08 -4.11
C ALA A 546 24.83 -0.75 -3.87
N GLU A 547 24.10 -0.39 -2.81
CA GLU A 547 22.74 -0.91 -2.58
C GLU A 547 21.74 -0.33 -3.60
N ARG A 548 21.85 0.96 -3.95
CA ARG A 548 21.02 1.56 -5.01
C ARG A 548 21.29 0.92 -6.37
N GLU A 549 22.56 0.64 -6.70
CA GLU A 549 22.92 -0.12 -7.91
C GLU A 549 22.40 -1.55 -7.87
N ARG A 550 22.48 -2.23 -6.72
CA ARG A 550 21.92 -3.57 -6.52
C ARG A 550 20.40 -3.58 -6.73
N GLN A 551 19.67 -2.62 -6.17
CA GLN A 551 18.22 -2.50 -6.35
C GLN A 551 17.84 -2.22 -7.80
N ALA A 552 18.53 -1.29 -8.46
CA ALA A 552 18.32 -1.01 -9.89
C ALA A 552 18.65 -2.23 -10.78
N GLY A 553 19.70 -2.97 -10.45
CA GLY A 553 20.06 -4.24 -11.08
C GLY A 553 19.02 -5.34 -10.88
N THR A 554 18.49 -5.49 -9.66
CA THR A 554 17.41 -6.44 -9.33
C THR A 554 16.13 -6.12 -10.09
N LEU A 555 15.68 -4.85 -10.09
CA LEU A 555 14.49 -4.43 -10.84
C LEU A 555 14.65 -4.68 -12.34
N ARG A 556 15.83 -4.38 -12.91
CA ARG A 556 16.16 -4.67 -14.30
C ARG A 556 16.18 -6.17 -14.60
N SER A 557 16.69 -7.00 -13.70
CA SER A 557 16.68 -8.46 -13.82
C SER A 557 15.26 -9.04 -13.75
N VAL A 558 14.42 -8.56 -12.84
CA VAL A 558 13.00 -8.95 -12.74
C VAL A 558 12.26 -8.59 -14.03
N ALA A 559 12.39 -7.34 -14.50
CA ALA A 559 11.76 -6.91 -15.75
C ALA A 559 12.26 -7.69 -16.99
N ASN A 560 13.52 -8.14 -17.00
CA ASN A 560 14.08 -9.01 -18.04
C ASN A 560 13.65 -10.49 -17.94
N ALA A 561 13.18 -10.95 -16.78
CA ALA A 561 12.63 -12.28 -16.58
C ALA A 561 11.15 -12.38 -17.00
N ILE A 562 10.43 -11.25 -17.04
CA ILE A 562 9.05 -11.18 -17.55
C ILE A 562 9.03 -11.58 -19.04
N PRO A 563 8.20 -12.55 -19.47
CA PRO A 563 8.14 -12.99 -20.86
C PRO A 563 7.40 -12.01 -21.78
N SER A 564 6.49 -11.21 -21.23
CA SER A 564 5.81 -10.11 -21.94
C SER A 564 6.80 -9.02 -22.35
N ARG A 565 6.55 -8.36 -23.49
CA ARG A 565 7.39 -7.27 -24.01
C ARG A 565 7.11 -6.03 -23.17
N VAL A 566 8.08 -5.57 -22.37
CA VAL A 566 7.92 -4.40 -21.49
C VAL A 566 8.85 -3.28 -21.95
N ALA A 567 8.29 -2.07 -22.02
CA ALA A 567 9.02 -0.83 -22.27
C ALA A 567 8.54 0.28 -21.34
N VAL A 568 9.40 1.27 -21.06
CA VAL A 568 9.01 2.52 -20.41
C VAL A 568 9.45 3.67 -21.32
N VAL A 569 8.54 4.62 -21.52
CA VAL A 569 8.70 5.79 -22.38
C VAL A 569 8.66 7.05 -21.50
N SER A 570 9.62 7.95 -21.68
CA SER A 570 9.72 9.23 -20.98
C SER A 570 8.60 10.22 -21.33
N PRO A 571 8.41 11.31 -20.56
CA PRO A 571 7.52 12.41 -20.92
C PRO A 571 7.75 12.98 -22.34
N ASP A 572 9.00 13.02 -22.82
CA ASP A 572 9.34 13.49 -24.17
C ASP A 572 9.19 12.42 -25.28
N GLY A 573 8.61 11.26 -24.95
CA GLY A 573 8.23 10.24 -25.94
C GLY A 573 9.37 9.33 -26.41
N ARG A 574 10.38 9.08 -25.56
CA ARG A 574 11.54 8.21 -25.88
C ARG A 574 11.63 7.00 -24.98
N TYR A 575 12.13 5.87 -25.50
CA TYR A 575 12.36 4.69 -24.66
C TYR A 575 13.49 4.94 -23.65
N ILE A 576 13.15 4.90 -22.36
CA ILE A 576 14.12 4.96 -21.24
C ILE A 576 14.38 3.58 -20.64
N PHE A 577 13.50 2.62 -20.89
CA PHE A 577 13.71 1.21 -20.58
C PHE A 577 13.06 0.30 -21.63
N VAL A 578 13.70 -0.82 -21.94
CA VAL A 578 13.12 -1.95 -22.68
C VAL A 578 13.66 -3.27 -22.13
N ASN A 579 12.82 -4.29 -21.99
CA ASN A 579 13.23 -5.60 -21.49
C ASN A 579 13.72 -6.55 -22.60
N HIS A 580 14.31 -7.69 -22.20
CA HIS A 580 14.79 -8.73 -23.11
C HIS A 580 13.71 -9.34 -24.03
N ALA A 581 12.42 -9.28 -23.66
CA ALA A 581 11.34 -9.71 -24.56
C ALA A 581 11.06 -8.66 -25.64
N PHE A 582 11.03 -7.37 -25.29
CA PHE A 582 10.89 -6.26 -26.24
C PHE A 582 12.08 -6.19 -27.21
N ALA A 583 13.32 -6.24 -26.71
CA ALA A 583 14.52 -6.19 -27.54
C ALA A 583 14.59 -7.35 -28.55
N ARG A 584 14.25 -8.57 -28.14
CA ARG A 584 14.15 -9.74 -29.05
C ARG A 584 13.05 -9.60 -30.11
N TRP A 585 11.96 -8.90 -29.82
CA TRP A 585 10.90 -8.62 -30.79
C TRP A 585 11.31 -7.59 -31.84
N ILE A 586 12.01 -6.52 -31.43
CA ILE A 586 12.60 -5.52 -32.35
C ILE A 586 13.78 -6.12 -33.17
N GLY A 587 14.38 -7.21 -32.70
CA GLY A 587 15.55 -7.82 -33.35
C GLY A 587 16.85 -7.04 -33.16
N SER A 588 16.89 -6.13 -32.17
CA SER A 588 18.01 -5.24 -31.88
C SER A 588 18.39 -5.32 -30.40
N PRO A 589 19.67 -5.14 -30.01
CA PRO A 589 20.05 -5.02 -28.60
C PRO A 589 19.32 -3.88 -27.89
N THR A 590 19.31 -3.89 -26.55
CA THR A 590 18.65 -2.85 -25.76
C THR A 590 19.26 -1.47 -25.98
N GLN A 591 20.60 -1.36 -26.03
CA GLN A 591 21.33 -0.08 -26.09
C GLN A 591 20.92 0.82 -27.28
N PRO A 592 20.86 0.33 -28.54
CA PRO A 592 20.39 1.14 -29.66
C PRO A 592 18.93 1.58 -29.60
N ILE A 593 18.08 0.94 -28.80
CA ILE A 593 16.64 1.27 -28.69
C ILE A 593 16.40 2.45 -27.73
N LEU A 594 17.25 2.59 -26.71
CA LEU A 594 17.12 3.65 -25.71
C LEU A 594 17.37 5.05 -26.32
N GLY A 595 16.59 6.04 -25.90
CA GLY A 595 16.61 7.41 -26.43
C GLY A 595 15.93 7.58 -27.80
N GLN A 596 15.51 6.50 -28.46
CA GLN A 596 14.71 6.58 -29.69
C GLN A 596 13.20 6.70 -29.40
N THR A 597 12.45 7.24 -30.36
CA THR A 597 10.99 7.36 -30.27
C THR A 597 10.29 6.08 -30.77
N PRO A 598 9.05 5.80 -30.35
CA PRO A 598 8.25 4.69 -30.89
C PRO A 598 8.16 4.67 -32.42
N GLN A 599 8.08 5.83 -33.07
CA GLN A 599 8.05 5.95 -34.54
C GLN A 599 9.34 5.45 -35.21
N ALA A 600 10.52 5.73 -34.62
CA ALA A 600 11.81 5.31 -35.16
C ALA A 600 12.08 3.81 -34.95
N VAL A 601 11.60 3.24 -33.84
CA VAL A 601 11.85 1.83 -33.46
C VAL A 601 10.83 0.88 -34.09
N LEU A 602 9.56 1.28 -34.20
CA LEU A 602 8.48 0.45 -34.75
C LEU A 602 8.26 0.66 -36.27
N GLY A 603 8.70 1.81 -36.80
CA GLY A 603 8.41 2.22 -38.18
C GLY A 603 7.01 2.81 -38.35
N GLN A 604 6.81 3.60 -39.42
CA GLN A 604 5.63 4.47 -39.57
C GLN A 604 4.29 3.74 -39.45
N ALA A 605 4.09 2.67 -40.20
CA ALA A 605 2.80 1.96 -40.25
C ALA A 605 2.41 1.36 -38.89
N GLU A 606 3.40 0.89 -38.12
CA GLU A 606 3.20 0.23 -36.83
C GLU A 606 3.05 1.22 -35.69
N PHE A 607 3.64 2.42 -35.85
CA PHE A 607 3.39 3.60 -35.02
C PHE A 607 1.99 4.18 -35.26
N GLU A 608 1.56 4.42 -36.51
CA GLU A 608 0.20 4.96 -36.78
C GLU A 608 -0.90 4.05 -36.20
N ARG A 609 -0.73 2.72 -36.26
CA ARG A 609 -1.65 1.76 -35.60
C ARG A 609 -1.75 1.92 -34.08
N ARG A 610 -0.71 2.47 -33.42
CA ARG A 610 -0.63 2.66 -31.96
C ARG A 610 -0.85 4.11 -31.52
N ARG A 611 -0.69 5.07 -32.43
CA ARG A 611 -0.62 6.50 -32.12
C ARG A 611 -1.80 7.00 -31.26
N PRO A 612 -3.08 6.67 -31.53
CA PRO A 612 -4.18 7.11 -30.67
C PRO A 612 -4.11 6.62 -29.21
N MET A 613 -3.43 5.50 -28.96
CA MET A 613 -3.28 4.92 -27.62
C MET A 613 -2.02 5.46 -26.91
N ILE A 614 -0.97 5.77 -27.67
CA ILE A 614 0.19 6.53 -27.19
C ILE A 614 -0.25 7.96 -26.79
N GLU A 615 -1.04 8.62 -27.62
CA GLU A 615 -1.59 9.97 -27.37
C GLU A 615 -2.44 9.98 -26.07
N ARG A 616 -3.28 8.95 -25.84
CA ARG A 616 -4.05 8.80 -24.59
C ARG A 616 -3.17 8.53 -23.36
N ALA A 617 -2.16 7.68 -23.47
CA ALA A 617 -1.21 7.43 -22.39
C ALA A 617 -0.43 8.70 -21.99
N GLN A 618 0.02 9.49 -22.98
CA GLN A 618 0.65 10.79 -22.76
C GLN A 618 -0.32 11.84 -22.19
N ALA A 619 -1.63 11.70 -22.45
CA ALA A 619 -2.69 12.50 -21.83
C ALA A 619 -2.97 12.12 -20.35
N GLY A 620 -2.43 11.01 -19.85
CA GLY A 620 -2.67 10.49 -18.50
C GLY A 620 -3.82 9.48 -18.42
N GLU A 621 -4.31 8.95 -19.55
CA GLU A 621 -5.34 7.91 -19.58
C GLU A 621 -4.74 6.52 -19.86
N PRO A 622 -5.13 5.46 -19.13
CA PRO A 622 -4.76 4.10 -19.51
C PRO A 622 -5.47 3.67 -20.81
N ALA A 623 -4.76 2.87 -21.62
CA ALA A 623 -5.26 2.35 -22.89
C ALA A 623 -4.90 0.87 -23.09
N LEU A 624 -5.92 0.03 -23.25
CA LEU A 624 -5.80 -1.41 -23.52
C LEU A 624 -6.47 -1.74 -24.85
N PHE A 625 -5.81 -2.55 -25.69
CA PHE A 625 -6.39 -3.08 -26.92
C PHE A 625 -5.73 -4.40 -27.33
N GLU A 626 -6.43 -5.16 -28.17
CA GLU A 626 -5.91 -6.37 -28.83
C GLU A 626 -5.85 -6.17 -30.35
N PHE A 627 -4.86 -6.80 -30.99
CA PHE A 627 -4.82 -6.97 -32.45
C PHE A 627 -4.10 -8.28 -32.80
N VAL A 628 -4.11 -8.64 -34.09
CA VAL A 628 -3.43 -9.83 -34.61
C VAL A 628 -2.14 -9.40 -35.33
N GLU A 629 -1.00 -9.98 -34.94
CA GLU A 629 0.27 -9.88 -35.67
C GLU A 629 0.57 -11.18 -36.43
N GLU A 630 1.28 -11.09 -37.56
CA GLU A 630 1.85 -12.26 -38.22
C GLU A 630 3.18 -12.62 -37.54
N GLY A 631 3.21 -13.75 -36.82
CA GLY A 631 4.41 -14.29 -36.20
C GLY A 631 5.08 -15.40 -37.03
N PRO A 632 6.32 -15.78 -36.71
CA PRO A 632 7.04 -16.86 -37.43
C PRO A 632 6.39 -18.25 -37.36
N ALA A 633 5.38 -18.42 -36.50
CA ALA A 633 4.61 -19.66 -36.33
C ALA A 633 3.12 -19.50 -36.74
N GLY A 634 2.77 -18.41 -37.44
CA GLY A 634 1.39 -18.05 -37.80
C GLY A 634 0.86 -16.85 -37.02
N LEU A 635 -0.45 -16.61 -37.14
CA LEU A 635 -1.15 -15.49 -36.52
C LEU A 635 -1.08 -15.54 -34.99
N ARG A 636 -0.82 -14.39 -34.36
CA ARG A 636 -0.77 -14.22 -32.90
C ARG A 636 -1.68 -13.10 -32.44
N HIS A 637 -2.44 -13.34 -31.38
CA HIS A 637 -3.23 -12.32 -30.70
C HIS A 637 -2.34 -11.64 -29.65
N ILE A 638 -2.11 -10.33 -29.82
CA ILE A 638 -1.32 -9.53 -28.89
C ILE A 638 -2.25 -8.54 -28.19
N ALA A 639 -2.31 -8.62 -26.87
CA ALA A 639 -2.86 -7.57 -26.02
C ALA A 639 -1.75 -6.57 -25.70
N ILE A 640 -2.00 -5.27 -25.87
CA ILE A 640 -1.09 -4.21 -25.42
C ILE A 640 -1.83 -3.25 -24.50
N GLU A 641 -1.22 -3.04 -23.33
CA GLU A 641 -1.62 -2.07 -22.33
C GLU A 641 -0.59 -0.92 -22.26
N TYR A 642 -1.08 0.30 -22.22
CA TYR A 642 -0.33 1.53 -21.99
C TYR A 642 -0.79 2.13 -20.66
N LEU A 643 0.13 2.29 -19.72
CA LEU A 643 -0.13 2.75 -18.36
C LEU A 643 0.62 4.06 -18.09
N PRO A 644 -0.07 5.19 -17.84
CA PRO A 644 0.59 6.45 -17.51
C PRO A 644 1.36 6.36 -16.19
N LEU A 645 2.49 7.05 -16.12
CA LEU A 645 3.29 7.22 -14.90
C LEU A 645 3.16 8.65 -14.39
N SER A 646 3.21 8.79 -13.06
CA SER A 646 3.21 10.08 -12.38
C SER A 646 4.21 10.10 -11.22
N THR A 647 4.77 11.29 -10.96
CA THR A 647 5.61 11.53 -9.79
C THR A 647 4.77 11.55 -8.50
N PRO A 648 5.37 11.47 -7.30
CA PRO A 648 4.65 11.64 -6.03
C PRO A 648 3.91 12.97 -5.88
N GLU A 649 4.36 14.02 -6.59
CA GLU A 649 3.75 15.35 -6.65
C GLU A 649 2.58 15.42 -7.67
N GLY A 650 2.39 14.38 -8.48
CA GLY A 650 1.32 14.29 -9.49
C GLY A 650 1.69 14.78 -10.89
N GLU A 651 2.95 15.15 -11.14
CA GLU A 651 3.43 15.48 -12.49
C GLU A 651 3.53 14.22 -13.37
N ARG A 652 3.50 14.36 -14.70
CA ARG A 652 3.54 13.21 -15.63
C ARG A 652 4.96 12.73 -15.87
N ASP A 653 5.24 11.47 -15.54
CA ASP A 653 6.56 10.82 -15.70
C ASP A 653 6.58 9.80 -16.86
N GLY A 654 5.83 10.11 -17.94
CA GLY A 654 5.75 9.27 -19.13
C GLY A 654 4.75 8.11 -18.98
N PHE A 655 5.09 6.94 -19.52
CA PHE A 655 4.21 5.75 -19.49
C PHE A 655 4.97 4.42 -19.65
N VAL A 656 4.40 3.35 -19.08
CA VAL A 656 4.81 1.96 -19.32
C VAL A 656 4.00 1.38 -20.47
N VAL A 657 4.61 0.52 -21.28
CA VAL A 657 3.94 -0.32 -22.28
C VAL A 657 4.19 -1.78 -21.97
N VAL A 658 3.13 -2.58 -21.86
CA VAL A 658 3.20 -4.03 -21.68
C VAL A 658 2.45 -4.70 -22.83
N ALA A 659 3.16 -5.50 -23.62
CA ALA A 659 2.56 -6.28 -24.71
C ALA A 659 2.73 -7.79 -24.45
N GLN A 660 1.61 -8.51 -24.41
CA GLN A 660 1.55 -9.93 -24.10
C GLN A 660 0.90 -10.72 -25.25
N ASP A 661 1.47 -11.88 -25.56
CA ASP A 661 0.86 -12.86 -26.44
C ASP A 661 -0.26 -13.59 -25.66
N VAL A 662 -1.49 -13.47 -26.14
CA VAL A 662 -2.70 -14.08 -25.55
C VAL A 662 -3.28 -15.18 -26.45
N THR A 663 -2.53 -15.62 -27.46
CA THR A 663 -2.99 -16.58 -28.48
C THR A 663 -3.45 -17.91 -27.87
N GLU A 664 -2.66 -18.48 -26.94
CA GLU A 664 -3.00 -19.75 -26.26
C GLU A 664 -4.26 -19.61 -25.40
N ALA A 665 -4.39 -18.51 -24.66
CA ALA A 665 -5.58 -18.22 -23.86
C ALA A 665 -6.83 -18.02 -24.73
N ARG A 666 -6.71 -17.31 -25.87
CA ARG A 666 -7.79 -17.15 -26.86
C ARG A 666 -8.19 -18.49 -27.50
N GLN A 667 -7.23 -19.34 -27.82
CA GLN A 667 -7.48 -20.67 -28.41
C GLN A 667 -8.16 -21.63 -27.41
N GLU A 668 -7.67 -21.70 -26.16
CA GLU A 668 -8.28 -22.57 -25.16
C GLU A 668 -9.64 -22.03 -24.69
N GLN A 669 -9.85 -20.70 -24.61
CA GLN A 669 -11.20 -20.14 -24.42
C GLN A 669 -12.15 -20.58 -25.54
N ALA A 670 -11.77 -20.41 -26.81
CA ALA A 670 -12.60 -20.81 -27.95
C ALA A 670 -12.88 -22.32 -27.96
N ARG A 671 -11.93 -23.14 -27.50
CA ARG A 671 -12.09 -24.59 -27.33
C ARG A 671 -13.05 -24.94 -26.21
N LEU A 672 -12.96 -24.28 -25.06
CA LEU A 672 -13.88 -24.46 -23.93
C LEU A 672 -15.30 -24.02 -24.30
N GLU A 673 -15.46 -22.91 -25.03
CA GLU A 673 -16.77 -22.50 -25.58
C GLU A 673 -17.32 -23.55 -26.56
N LEU A 674 -16.49 -24.11 -27.45
CA LEU A 674 -16.91 -25.17 -28.37
C LEU A 674 -17.29 -26.48 -27.63
N GLN A 675 -16.55 -26.86 -26.60
CA GLN A 675 -16.87 -28.03 -25.76
C GLN A 675 -18.17 -27.81 -24.97
N ALA A 676 -18.39 -26.61 -24.41
CA ALA A 676 -19.64 -26.25 -23.74
C ALA A 676 -20.85 -26.26 -24.70
N MET A 677 -20.64 -26.14 -26.01
CA MET A 677 -21.68 -26.16 -27.04
C MET A 677 -21.86 -27.51 -27.77
N THR A 678 -21.05 -28.54 -27.49
CA THR A 678 -21.11 -29.84 -28.20
C THR A 678 -21.47 -31.02 -27.30
N ASP A 679 -22.07 -32.06 -27.88
CA ASP A 679 -22.33 -33.34 -27.22
C ASP A 679 -21.06 -34.21 -27.30
N PRO A 680 -20.45 -34.61 -26.18
CA PRO A 680 -19.15 -35.29 -26.20
C PRO A 680 -19.19 -36.65 -26.92
N LEU A 681 -20.32 -37.35 -26.91
CA LEU A 681 -20.46 -38.66 -27.54
C LEU A 681 -20.59 -38.57 -29.07
N THR A 682 -21.48 -37.71 -29.57
CA THR A 682 -21.85 -37.65 -30.99
C THR A 682 -21.16 -36.54 -31.78
N GLN A 683 -20.53 -35.57 -31.10
CA GLN A 683 -19.90 -34.37 -31.68
C GLN A 683 -20.88 -33.47 -32.47
N LEU A 684 -22.18 -33.63 -32.24
CA LEU A 684 -23.21 -32.66 -32.64
C LEU A 684 -23.22 -31.47 -31.66
N LEU A 685 -24.03 -30.45 -31.94
CA LEU A 685 -24.37 -29.47 -30.91
C LEU A 685 -25.12 -30.16 -29.76
N ASN A 686 -24.82 -29.77 -28.52
CA ASN A 686 -25.67 -30.10 -27.37
C ASN A 686 -26.83 -29.09 -27.28
N ARG A 687 -27.62 -29.15 -26.19
CA ARG A 687 -28.72 -28.20 -25.95
C ARG A 687 -28.26 -26.74 -25.99
N ALA A 688 -27.37 -26.29 -25.10
CA ALA A 688 -26.89 -24.91 -25.08
C ALA A 688 -26.24 -24.46 -26.41
N GLY A 689 -25.56 -25.39 -27.11
CA GLY A 689 -25.02 -25.15 -28.44
C GLY A 689 -26.08 -24.92 -29.51
N PHE A 690 -27.17 -25.69 -29.49
CA PHE A 690 -28.32 -25.53 -30.37
C PHE A 690 -29.03 -24.19 -30.12
N GLU A 691 -29.32 -23.88 -28.85
CA GLU A 691 -30.01 -22.66 -28.42
C GLU A 691 -29.26 -21.41 -28.89
N ARG A 692 -27.96 -21.30 -28.55
CA ARG A 692 -27.09 -20.20 -29.02
C ARG A 692 -26.91 -20.19 -30.54
N ARG A 693 -27.06 -21.32 -31.25
CA ARG A 693 -27.04 -21.35 -32.73
C ARG A 693 -28.34 -20.83 -33.34
N MET A 694 -29.47 -21.11 -32.71
CA MET A 694 -30.78 -20.61 -33.14
C MET A 694 -30.90 -19.11 -32.95
N GLU A 695 -30.49 -18.57 -31.80
CA GLU A 695 -30.49 -17.12 -31.51
C GLU A 695 -29.69 -16.33 -32.56
N ASN A 696 -28.45 -16.73 -32.81
CA ASN A 696 -27.60 -16.11 -33.84
C ASN A 696 -28.18 -16.19 -35.26
N HIS A 697 -29.03 -17.17 -35.57
CA HIS A 697 -29.71 -17.23 -36.88
C HIS A 697 -30.98 -16.37 -36.93
N LEU A 698 -31.74 -16.26 -35.84
CA LEU A 698 -32.91 -15.38 -35.75
C LEU A 698 -32.52 -13.90 -35.87
N ASP A 699 -31.49 -13.47 -35.12
CA ASP A 699 -31.00 -12.08 -35.15
C ASP A 699 -30.45 -11.67 -36.52
N ALA A 700 -29.78 -12.60 -37.21
CA ALA A 700 -29.18 -12.34 -38.51
C ALA A 700 -30.20 -12.37 -39.68
N HIS A 701 -31.31 -13.10 -39.54
CA HIS A 701 -32.28 -13.35 -40.63
C HIS A 701 -33.73 -13.08 -40.16
N LEU A 702 -33.97 -11.83 -39.73
CA LEU A 702 -35.23 -11.25 -39.22
C LEU A 702 -36.47 -11.31 -40.15
N SER A 703 -36.45 -12.15 -41.18
CA SER A 703 -37.49 -12.27 -42.21
C SER A 703 -37.80 -13.72 -42.63
N GLU A 704 -37.05 -14.72 -42.15
CA GLU A 704 -37.12 -16.07 -42.72
C GLU A 704 -38.08 -17.05 -42.01
N HIS A 705 -38.55 -18.03 -42.76
CA HIS A 705 -39.30 -19.16 -42.23
C HIS A 705 -38.35 -20.19 -41.62
N LEU A 706 -38.79 -20.84 -40.55
CA LEU A 706 -38.02 -21.84 -39.83
C LEU A 706 -38.89 -23.09 -39.60
N ALA A 707 -38.33 -24.26 -39.88
CA ALA A 707 -38.89 -25.51 -39.41
C ALA A 707 -37.96 -26.17 -38.39
N VAL A 708 -38.52 -26.74 -37.33
CA VAL A 708 -37.78 -27.50 -36.32
C VAL A 708 -38.39 -28.90 -36.24
N LEU A 709 -37.56 -29.94 -36.35
CA LEU A 709 -37.94 -31.33 -36.20
C LEU A 709 -37.30 -31.88 -34.91
N TYR A 710 -38.10 -32.48 -34.03
CA TYR A 710 -37.65 -33.22 -32.85
C TYR A 710 -37.74 -34.71 -33.16
N VAL A 711 -36.66 -35.44 -32.93
CA VAL A 711 -36.44 -36.82 -33.37
C VAL A 711 -36.08 -37.68 -32.16
N ASP A 712 -36.76 -38.81 -32.00
CA ASP A 712 -36.57 -39.72 -30.87
C ASP A 712 -36.52 -41.18 -31.36
N LEU A 713 -35.63 -41.97 -30.77
CA LEU A 713 -35.36 -43.33 -31.19
C LEU A 713 -36.30 -44.34 -30.51
N ASP A 714 -37.27 -44.84 -31.27
CA ASP A 714 -38.29 -45.76 -30.76
C ASP A 714 -37.66 -47.01 -30.12
N HIS A 715 -37.81 -47.13 -28.79
CA HIS A 715 -37.32 -48.25 -27.97
C HIS A 715 -35.78 -48.36 -27.88
N PHE A 716 -35.05 -47.24 -27.84
CA PHE A 716 -33.60 -47.25 -27.61
C PHE A 716 -33.17 -47.87 -26.27
N LYS A 717 -33.90 -47.64 -25.16
CA LYS A 717 -33.55 -48.22 -23.85
C LYS A 717 -33.36 -49.76 -23.89
N PRO A 718 -34.31 -50.57 -24.41
CA PRO A 718 -34.10 -52.00 -24.65
C PRO A 718 -32.83 -52.38 -25.41
N VAL A 719 -32.28 -51.52 -26.29
CA VAL A 719 -31.01 -51.77 -26.98
C VAL A 719 -29.84 -51.69 -25.99
N ASN A 720 -29.82 -50.70 -25.09
CA ASN A 720 -28.85 -50.62 -23.99
C ASN A 720 -28.99 -51.82 -23.04
N ASP A 721 -30.23 -52.15 -22.66
CA ASP A 721 -30.52 -53.24 -21.72
C ASP A 721 -30.13 -54.62 -22.30
N THR A 722 -30.13 -54.78 -23.63
CA THR A 722 -29.82 -56.06 -24.32
C THR A 722 -28.35 -56.18 -24.78
N HIS A 723 -27.74 -55.08 -25.23
CA HIS A 723 -26.40 -55.10 -25.85
C HIS A 723 -25.34 -54.29 -25.09
N GLY A 724 -25.72 -53.60 -24.01
CA GLY A 724 -24.84 -52.77 -23.20
C GLY A 724 -24.63 -51.37 -23.76
N HIS A 725 -24.36 -50.41 -22.86
CA HIS A 725 -24.25 -48.99 -23.19
C HIS A 725 -23.25 -48.68 -24.31
N ALA A 726 -22.09 -49.35 -24.36
CA ALA A 726 -21.10 -49.13 -25.42
C ALA A 726 -21.63 -49.42 -26.84
N VAL A 727 -22.60 -50.34 -26.99
CA VAL A 727 -23.25 -50.63 -28.27
C VAL A 727 -24.32 -49.60 -28.59
N GLY A 728 -25.04 -49.11 -27.59
CA GLY A 728 -25.97 -47.98 -27.73
C GLY A 728 -25.26 -46.67 -28.07
N ASP A 729 -24.11 -46.41 -27.47
CA ASP A 729 -23.26 -45.25 -27.75
C ASP A 729 -22.74 -45.27 -29.20
N ALA A 730 -22.28 -46.44 -29.66
CA ALA A 730 -21.91 -46.66 -31.06
C ALA A 730 -23.12 -46.49 -32.01
N LEU A 731 -24.33 -46.88 -31.60
CA LEU A 731 -25.56 -46.65 -32.35
C LEU A 731 -25.91 -45.15 -32.43
N LEU A 732 -25.86 -44.41 -31.31
CA LEU A 732 -26.09 -42.96 -31.26
C LEU A 732 -25.09 -42.19 -32.15
N GLN A 733 -23.82 -42.58 -32.16
CA GLN A 733 -22.83 -42.02 -33.09
C GLN A 733 -23.17 -42.29 -34.56
N GLN A 734 -23.70 -43.47 -34.90
CA GLN A 734 -24.12 -43.77 -36.27
C GLN A 734 -25.45 -43.10 -36.65
N VAL A 735 -26.36 -42.89 -35.70
CA VAL A 735 -27.58 -42.07 -35.85
C VAL A 735 -27.18 -40.64 -36.18
N ALA A 736 -26.32 -40.00 -35.37
CA ALA A 736 -25.79 -38.66 -35.62
C ALA A 736 -25.14 -38.54 -37.01
N ARG A 737 -24.25 -39.48 -37.36
CA ARG A 737 -23.63 -39.56 -38.70
C ARG A 737 -24.63 -39.84 -39.83
N ARG A 738 -25.82 -40.36 -39.55
CA ARG A 738 -26.87 -40.57 -40.56
C ARG A 738 -27.70 -39.29 -40.72
N LEU A 739 -28.11 -38.66 -39.61
CA LEU A 739 -28.82 -37.37 -39.61
C LEU A 739 -28.05 -36.26 -40.34
N VAL A 740 -26.76 -36.06 -40.02
CA VAL A 740 -25.91 -35.05 -40.68
C VAL A 740 -25.74 -35.28 -42.19
N ARG A 741 -25.95 -36.51 -42.69
CA ARG A 741 -25.92 -36.84 -44.13
C ARG A 741 -27.28 -36.75 -44.85
N LEU A 742 -28.38 -36.51 -44.12
CA LEU A 742 -29.73 -36.35 -44.68
C LEU A 742 -30.10 -34.88 -44.88
N VAL A 743 -29.38 -33.96 -44.24
CA VAL A 743 -29.67 -32.52 -44.22
C VAL A 743 -28.59 -31.74 -44.96
N ARG A 744 -28.82 -30.44 -45.19
CA ARG A 744 -27.87 -29.54 -45.86
C ARG A 744 -26.81 -29.01 -44.89
N PRO A 745 -25.66 -28.49 -45.37
CA PRO A 745 -24.69 -27.79 -44.52
C PRO A 745 -25.22 -26.50 -43.86
N SER A 746 -26.37 -25.98 -44.31
CA SER A 746 -27.12 -24.87 -43.69
C SER A 746 -27.97 -25.29 -42.48
N ASP A 747 -28.23 -26.58 -42.34
CA ASP A 747 -29.24 -27.11 -41.44
C ASP A 747 -28.56 -27.54 -40.12
N VAL A 748 -29.17 -27.21 -38.99
CA VAL A 748 -28.53 -27.38 -37.67
C VAL A 748 -28.98 -28.70 -37.05
N VAL A 749 -28.05 -29.62 -36.81
CA VAL A 749 -28.31 -30.91 -36.14
C VAL A 749 -27.72 -30.90 -34.73
N ALA A 750 -28.55 -31.26 -33.74
CA ALA A 750 -28.18 -31.31 -32.33
C ALA A 750 -28.64 -32.62 -31.67
N ARG A 751 -28.03 -32.94 -30.53
CA ARG A 751 -28.49 -33.96 -29.58
C ARG A 751 -28.88 -33.26 -28.28
N LEU A 752 -30.15 -33.37 -27.89
CA LEU A 752 -30.75 -32.59 -26.79
C LEU A 752 -30.96 -33.41 -25.50
N GLY A 753 -30.76 -34.73 -25.59
CA GLY A 753 -30.95 -35.71 -24.52
C GLY A 753 -30.34 -37.07 -24.88
N GLY A 754 -30.77 -38.13 -24.19
CA GLY A 754 -30.20 -39.48 -24.34
C GLY A 754 -30.33 -40.04 -25.76
N ASP A 755 -31.58 -40.25 -26.18
CA ASP A 755 -32.05 -40.71 -27.49
C ASP A 755 -32.71 -39.58 -28.33
N GLU A 756 -32.72 -38.36 -27.80
CA GLU A 756 -33.35 -37.17 -28.39
C GLU A 756 -32.38 -36.35 -29.25
N PHE A 757 -32.77 -36.12 -30.51
CA PHE A 757 -32.08 -35.27 -31.47
C PHE A 757 -33.01 -34.17 -32.00
N ALA A 758 -32.43 -33.05 -32.42
CA ALA A 758 -33.17 -31.98 -33.10
C ALA A 758 -32.51 -31.58 -34.42
N ILE A 759 -33.35 -31.15 -35.36
CA ILE A 759 -32.93 -30.63 -36.67
C ILE A 759 -33.67 -29.30 -36.89
N ALA A 760 -32.94 -28.19 -36.98
CA ALA A 760 -33.48 -26.93 -37.47
C ALA A 760 -33.17 -26.75 -38.95
N LEU A 761 -34.17 -26.29 -39.70
CA LEU A 761 -34.14 -26.11 -41.15
C LEU A 761 -34.44 -24.63 -41.47
N PRO A 762 -33.40 -23.78 -41.59
CA PRO A 762 -33.56 -22.39 -42.01
C PRO A 762 -34.17 -22.26 -43.42
N GLY A 763 -34.92 -21.19 -43.67
CA GLY A 763 -35.64 -20.93 -44.92
C GLY A 763 -36.81 -21.90 -45.22
N MET A 764 -37.17 -22.80 -44.32
CA MET A 764 -38.10 -23.91 -44.59
C MET A 764 -39.58 -23.51 -44.43
N ALA A 765 -40.13 -22.80 -45.41
CA ALA A 765 -41.50 -22.27 -45.38
C ALA A 765 -42.63 -23.32 -45.54
N SER A 766 -42.34 -24.52 -46.03
CA SER A 766 -43.38 -25.45 -46.49
C SER A 766 -43.57 -26.65 -45.56
N LEU A 767 -44.77 -26.76 -44.97
CA LEU A 767 -45.23 -27.92 -44.18
C LEU A 767 -44.99 -29.26 -44.91
N LEU A 768 -45.27 -29.31 -46.22
CA LEU A 768 -45.08 -30.50 -47.04
C LEU A 768 -43.59 -30.84 -47.26
N GLN A 769 -42.70 -29.86 -47.27
CA GLN A 769 -41.25 -30.09 -47.38
C GLN A 769 -40.66 -30.52 -46.04
N ALA A 770 -41.00 -29.82 -44.94
CA ALA A 770 -40.62 -30.23 -43.59
C ALA A 770 -41.08 -31.66 -43.25
N ARG A 771 -42.32 -32.03 -43.64
CA ARG A 771 -42.83 -33.40 -43.48
C ARG A 771 -42.12 -34.43 -44.36
N ARG A 772 -41.65 -34.06 -45.56
CA ARG A 772 -40.80 -34.94 -46.39
C ARG A 772 -39.42 -35.16 -45.77
N VAL A 773 -38.80 -34.12 -45.20
CA VAL A 773 -37.52 -34.25 -44.48
C VAL A 773 -37.70 -35.14 -43.25
N GLY A 774 -38.75 -34.93 -42.44
CA GLY A 774 -39.06 -35.78 -41.30
C GLY A 774 -39.36 -37.23 -41.68
N GLN A 775 -40.08 -37.48 -42.79
CA GLN A 775 -40.27 -38.85 -43.29
C GLN A 775 -38.95 -39.47 -43.75
N ALA A 776 -38.09 -38.73 -44.46
CA ALA A 776 -36.77 -39.22 -44.86
C ALA A 776 -35.87 -39.55 -43.65
N VAL A 777 -36.01 -38.82 -42.53
CA VAL A 777 -35.38 -39.17 -41.25
C VAL A 777 -35.93 -40.48 -40.68
N VAL A 778 -37.26 -40.66 -40.62
CA VAL A 778 -37.89 -41.93 -40.20
C VAL A 778 -37.41 -43.11 -41.06
N ASP A 779 -37.48 -42.97 -42.39
CA ASP A 779 -37.14 -44.02 -43.36
C ASP A 779 -35.65 -44.40 -43.29
N ALA A 780 -34.77 -43.41 -43.11
CA ALA A 780 -33.33 -43.61 -43.02
C ALA A 780 -32.90 -44.16 -41.66
N LEU A 781 -33.48 -43.71 -40.55
CA LEU A 781 -33.22 -44.30 -39.22
C LEU A 781 -33.81 -45.71 -39.11
N GLY A 782 -34.91 -45.99 -39.82
CA GLY A 782 -35.48 -47.33 -39.95
C GLY A 782 -34.62 -48.36 -40.71
N GLN A 783 -33.56 -47.94 -41.41
CA GLN A 783 -32.61 -48.87 -42.04
C GLN A 783 -31.64 -49.48 -41.02
N PRO A 784 -31.18 -50.74 -41.21
CA PRO A 784 -30.18 -51.34 -40.33
C PRO A 784 -28.90 -50.50 -40.15
N PHE A 785 -28.30 -50.59 -38.97
CA PHE A 785 -27.03 -49.98 -38.59
C PHE A 785 -25.98 -51.07 -38.42
N THR A 786 -24.88 -50.98 -39.16
CA THR A 786 -23.71 -51.82 -38.98
C THR A 786 -22.75 -51.15 -37.99
N LEU A 787 -22.58 -51.72 -36.81
CA LEU A 787 -21.72 -51.16 -35.77
C LEU A 787 -20.29 -51.73 -35.85
N PRO A 788 -19.22 -50.93 -35.64
CA PRO A 788 -17.85 -51.43 -35.69
C PRO A 788 -17.60 -52.53 -34.66
N GLY A 789 -17.36 -53.77 -35.12
CA GLY A 789 -17.17 -54.93 -34.24
C GLY A 789 -18.43 -55.40 -33.50
N GLY A 790 -19.61 -54.85 -33.82
CA GLY A 790 -20.88 -55.15 -33.14
C GLY A 790 -21.92 -55.84 -34.03
N PRO A 791 -23.09 -56.19 -33.46
CA PRO A 791 -24.23 -56.70 -34.23
C PRO A 791 -24.78 -55.65 -35.20
N SER A 792 -25.50 -56.09 -36.23
CA SER A 792 -26.35 -55.20 -37.01
C SER A 792 -27.66 -54.98 -36.26
N LEU A 793 -28.04 -53.72 -36.03
CA LEU A 793 -29.22 -53.34 -35.25
C LEU A 793 -30.20 -52.53 -36.09
N GLN A 794 -31.50 -52.67 -35.82
CA GLN A 794 -32.55 -51.87 -36.45
C GLN A 794 -33.41 -51.24 -35.36
N ILE A 795 -33.59 -49.92 -35.43
CA ILE A 795 -34.35 -49.12 -34.46
C ILE A 795 -35.42 -48.32 -35.21
N GLY A 796 -36.51 -47.94 -34.54
CA GLY A 796 -37.45 -46.98 -35.11
C GLY A 796 -37.02 -45.55 -34.81
N ALA A 797 -37.68 -44.59 -35.46
CA ALA A 797 -37.65 -43.20 -35.01
C ALA A 797 -39.04 -42.59 -35.17
N SER A 798 -39.49 -41.87 -34.14
CA SER A 798 -40.65 -40.99 -34.21
C SER A 798 -40.17 -39.55 -34.42
N VAL A 799 -40.86 -38.79 -35.25
CA VAL A 799 -40.50 -37.39 -35.58
C VAL A 799 -41.69 -36.46 -35.36
N GLY A 800 -41.52 -35.51 -34.46
CA GLY A 800 -42.37 -34.33 -34.36
C GLY A 800 -41.77 -33.16 -35.13
N GLY A 801 -42.60 -32.23 -35.59
CA GLY A 801 -42.10 -31.06 -36.29
C GLY A 801 -43.04 -29.87 -36.26
N VAL A 802 -42.47 -28.68 -36.36
CA VAL A 802 -43.20 -27.44 -36.56
C VAL A 802 -42.61 -26.68 -37.76
N VAL A 803 -43.45 -25.89 -38.43
CA VAL A 803 -43.06 -24.84 -39.37
C VAL A 803 -43.66 -23.53 -38.88
N GLY A 804 -42.86 -22.48 -38.79
CA GLY A 804 -43.32 -21.16 -38.33
C GLY A 804 -42.51 -20.00 -38.93
N THR A 805 -42.84 -18.78 -38.52
CA THR A 805 -42.10 -17.56 -38.89
C THR A 805 -41.22 -17.09 -37.72
N ALA A 806 -39.93 -16.86 -37.99
CA ALA A 806 -38.94 -16.44 -36.99
C ALA A 806 -39.32 -15.17 -36.21
N VAL A 807 -40.13 -14.31 -36.83
CA VAL A 807 -40.52 -12.98 -36.33
C VAL A 807 -41.65 -13.05 -35.28
N ARG A 808 -42.36 -14.19 -35.19
CA ARG A 808 -43.57 -14.33 -34.34
C ARG A 808 -43.48 -15.38 -33.25
N SER A 809 -42.66 -16.41 -33.42
CA SER A 809 -42.48 -17.48 -32.45
C SER A 809 -41.02 -17.56 -32.04
N SER A 810 -40.77 -17.49 -30.74
CA SER A 810 -39.43 -17.72 -30.19
C SER A 810 -39.00 -19.19 -30.41
N TRP A 811 -37.69 -19.45 -30.50
CA TRP A 811 -37.21 -20.82 -30.70
C TRP A 811 -37.70 -21.82 -29.61
N PRO A 812 -37.84 -21.44 -28.31
CA PRO A 812 -38.39 -22.35 -27.29
C PRO A 812 -39.83 -22.76 -27.56
N GLU A 813 -40.67 -21.84 -28.06
CA GLU A 813 -42.06 -22.14 -28.43
C GLU A 813 -42.11 -23.10 -29.62
N LEU A 814 -41.25 -22.91 -30.64
CA LEU A 814 -41.13 -23.82 -31.77
C LEU A 814 -40.69 -25.22 -31.32
N VAL A 815 -39.74 -25.33 -30.38
CA VAL A 815 -39.35 -26.63 -29.78
C VAL A 815 -40.53 -27.26 -29.03
N ALA A 816 -41.27 -26.48 -28.22
CA ALA A 816 -42.46 -26.97 -27.51
C ALA A 816 -43.66 -27.31 -28.42
N HIS A 817 -43.70 -26.81 -29.65
CA HIS A 817 -44.62 -27.28 -30.69
C HIS A 817 -44.13 -28.57 -31.36
N ALA A 818 -42.84 -28.67 -31.67
CA ALA A 818 -42.25 -29.88 -32.26
C ALA A 818 -42.34 -31.10 -31.31
N ASP A 819 -42.10 -30.91 -30.01
CA ASP A 819 -42.23 -31.97 -29.00
C ASP A 819 -43.68 -32.48 -28.85
N ARG A 820 -44.69 -31.59 -28.83
CA ARG A 820 -46.10 -32.01 -28.86
C ARG A 820 -46.45 -32.83 -30.10
N MET A 821 -45.89 -32.48 -31.26
CA MET A 821 -46.04 -33.29 -32.48
C MET A 821 -45.31 -34.64 -32.37
N LEU A 822 -44.19 -34.71 -31.65
CA LEU A 822 -43.48 -35.96 -31.39
C LEU A 822 -44.28 -36.88 -30.47
N TYR A 823 -44.91 -36.34 -29.43
CA TYR A 823 -45.84 -37.08 -28.57
C TYR A 823 -47.01 -37.66 -29.40
N GLU A 824 -47.59 -36.90 -30.32
CA GLU A 824 -48.58 -37.40 -31.27
C GLU A 824 -48.04 -38.48 -32.23
N ALA A 825 -46.79 -38.40 -32.66
CA ALA A 825 -46.16 -39.43 -33.51
C ALA A 825 -45.97 -40.74 -32.72
N LYS A 826 -45.50 -40.64 -31.47
CA LYS A 826 -45.33 -41.78 -30.55
C LYS A 826 -46.67 -42.46 -30.23
N HIS A 827 -47.73 -41.69 -29.97
CA HIS A 827 -49.08 -42.23 -29.74
C HIS A 827 -49.78 -42.71 -31.02
N GLY A 828 -49.45 -42.14 -32.18
CA GLY A 828 -50.01 -42.51 -33.48
C GLY A 828 -49.51 -43.83 -34.07
N GLY A 829 -48.70 -44.60 -33.33
CA GLY A 829 -48.17 -45.91 -33.75
C GLY A 829 -46.65 -46.04 -33.76
N ARG A 830 -45.90 -44.95 -33.48
CA ARG A 830 -44.44 -44.84 -33.65
C ARG A 830 -44.00 -44.98 -35.12
N ARG A 831 -42.69 -44.86 -35.40
CA ARG A 831 -42.10 -44.94 -36.76
C ARG A 831 -42.81 -44.04 -37.78
N THR A 832 -43.11 -42.81 -37.39
CA THR A 832 -43.93 -41.89 -38.20
C THR A 832 -43.56 -40.43 -37.95
N VAL A 833 -43.99 -39.56 -38.87
CA VAL A 833 -43.78 -38.11 -38.79
C VAL A 833 -45.11 -37.34 -38.65
N LYS A 834 -45.17 -36.46 -37.66
CA LYS A 834 -46.19 -35.43 -37.48
C LYS A 834 -45.55 -34.05 -37.65
N VAL A 835 -46.16 -33.17 -38.44
CA VAL A 835 -45.72 -31.77 -38.59
C VAL A 835 -46.93 -30.85 -38.55
N GLN A 836 -46.84 -29.77 -37.78
CA GLN A 836 -47.82 -28.68 -37.69
C GLN A 836 -47.25 -27.38 -38.26
N ALA A 837 -48.10 -26.47 -38.74
CA ALA A 837 -47.76 -25.07 -38.99
C ALA A 837 -48.27 -24.17 -37.85
N VAL A 838 -47.53 -23.10 -37.55
CA VAL A 838 -47.92 -22.03 -36.60
C VAL A 838 -47.70 -20.66 -37.26
N ASP A 839 -48.66 -19.75 -37.09
CA ASP A 839 -48.78 -18.46 -37.78
C ASP A 839 -48.71 -17.25 -36.82
#